data_AF-A0A4S1CH26-F1
#
_entry.id   AF-A0A4S1CH26-F1
#
_cell.length_a   1.000
_cell.length_b   1.000
_cell.length_c   1.000
_cell.angle_alpha   90.00
_cell.angle_beta   90.00
_cell.angle_gamma   90.00
#
_symmetry.space_group_name_H-M   'P 1'
#
loop_
_entity.id
_entity.type
_entity.pdbx_description
1 polymer ?
#
loop_
_entity_poly.entity_id
_entity_poly.type
_entity_poly.pdbx_seq_one_letter_code
_entity_poly.pdbx_strand_id
1 'polypeptide(L)'
;MKPFQQIFPGAQAPAMTLEVAHQSGRIPQGKYTFLECFCTRPACDCRRVVLLVIDGKMRHRAQMHLSLDDEGPFSGPHLDPVSYQAPYADELLDFCVHSLNSCPDWFERLQRHYGEVRGLVDGRPYCGKPFPPPGQLFFRAMPSPDLESSLRESLRHDGRLCGSRVRPDAGKALNGIERLVELSLQAGGDASVAVTLALREELHRHLLANPPACEELAALLAGLSGDPDEARERAAAFRLLRHTLDFYTVEAQGGLPGARQQMQRLQRALLSRVFHDDAPALLQRDVIAVLAEARVPLMPELERMISGDAFPQEVSEPFLPGVMKRLAASGLVSPFDGADEMLGLFALSDAEMLPGLVWEMLSADTPLLRDIAALFLFNGDTELSRGVARMLAAVEGGGITPETLSRLIVTRNWFDDPVRGCIDEAIGNARKARVACAHMPTPSEVDVLAGPLDGAGNQLFYAVAPDSGGHAGCTVSLQEGGGVAECTVTRLSSLTEVDAFLAAARNRGCCIDSSLDYLGLRIAQALAQGNEQGRAPGHWLVRLAEILGCSRWKAAPLDARRELEAMLEEMAENTPLLLEPAEQIASLEESGEWCRYRALFGGWKEEGSAVTRLVVGAGPGSIKNVTAVIERLCDQLLEQKRQTLMDRLVLQALWLKSSPQAPIAWQRMYHVAQAMADPSIALKEIPLAVSVAKQTLKAYQARTASRDGAEGDPA
;
A
#
# COMPACT_ATOMS: atom_id res chain seq x y z
N MET A 1 -15.90 13.26 7.17
CA MET A 1 -16.92 13.59 8.19
C MET A 1 -16.18 14.00 9.46
N LYS A 2 -16.65 14.98 10.24
CA LYS A 2 -16.03 15.41 11.51
C LYS A 2 -17.03 15.30 12.66
N PRO A 3 -16.61 14.94 13.89
CA PRO A 3 -17.44 15.00 15.08
C PRO A 3 -18.04 16.39 15.30
N PHE A 4 -19.29 16.46 15.71
CA PHE A 4 -20.01 17.71 15.95
C PHE A 4 -19.27 18.63 16.94
N GLN A 5 -18.68 18.07 18.00
CA GLN A 5 -17.93 18.83 19.01
C GLN A 5 -16.65 19.45 18.46
N GLN A 6 -16.06 18.87 17.41
CA GLN A 6 -14.92 19.47 16.72
C GLN A 6 -15.35 20.62 15.81
N ILE A 7 -16.57 20.58 15.28
CA ILE A 7 -17.14 21.64 14.43
C ILE A 7 -17.62 22.82 15.29
N PHE A 8 -18.16 22.55 16.48
CA PHE A 8 -18.62 23.55 17.45
C PHE A 8 -17.94 23.37 18.81
N PRO A 9 -16.69 23.87 18.98
CA PRO A 9 -15.94 23.78 20.23
C PRO A 9 -16.58 24.68 21.30
N GLY A 10 -17.47 24.12 22.12
CA GLY A 10 -18.22 24.87 23.13
C GLY A 10 -19.69 24.45 23.25
N ALA A 11 -20.21 23.68 22.29
CA ALA A 11 -21.47 22.99 22.48
C ALA A 11 -21.34 21.99 23.64
N GLN A 12 -22.27 22.01 24.61
CA GLN A 12 -22.40 20.89 25.56
C GLN A 12 -22.55 19.59 24.76
N ALA A 13 -22.06 18.47 25.30
CA ALA A 13 -22.05 17.19 24.60
C ALA A 13 -23.31 16.34 24.93
N PRO A 14 -24.44 16.49 24.23
CA PRO A 14 -25.49 15.49 24.26
C PRO A 14 -25.06 14.36 23.31
N ALA A 15 -24.16 13.51 23.76
CA ALA A 15 -23.93 12.23 23.10
C ALA A 15 -24.97 11.24 23.63
N MET A 16 -25.56 10.43 22.75
CA MET A 16 -26.38 9.31 23.22
C MET A 16 -25.45 8.34 23.95
N THR A 17 -25.81 7.93 25.16
CA THR A 17 -25.00 7.01 25.97
C THR A 17 -25.77 5.77 26.38
N LEU A 18 -25.13 4.62 26.23
CA LEU A 18 -25.59 3.34 26.73
C LEU A 18 -24.76 2.98 27.96
N GLU A 19 -25.41 2.84 29.11
CA GLU A 19 -24.77 2.33 30.34
C GLU A 19 -25.18 0.87 30.56
N VAL A 20 -24.20 -0.02 30.47
CA VAL A 20 -24.38 -1.46 30.68
C VAL A 20 -23.90 -1.77 32.10
N ALA A 21 -24.84 -1.85 33.05
CA ALA A 21 -24.56 -2.06 34.47
C ALA A 21 -24.03 -3.47 34.80
N HIS A 22 -24.49 -4.47 34.04
CA HIS A 22 -24.02 -5.86 34.06
C HIS A 22 -23.90 -6.35 32.63
N GLN A 23 -23.04 -7.32 32.33
CA GLN A 23 -22.89 -7.86 30.97
C GLN A 23 -24.28 -8.25 30.40
N SER A 24 -24.69 -7.57 29.33
CA SER A 24 -25.98 -7.76 28.68
C SER A 24 -25.72 -8.27 27.27
N GLY A 25 -26.04 -9.54 27.02
CA GLY A 25 -25.64 -10.22 25.79
C GLY A 25 -24.10 -10.35 25.68
N ARG A 26 -23.54 -9.97 24.55
CA ARG A 26 -22.08 -9.92 24.30
C ARG A 26 -21.49 -8.54 24.56
N ILE A 27 -22.30 -7.51 24.84
CA ILE A 27 -21.80 -6.17 25.19
C ILE A 27 -21.20 -6.21 26.60
N PRO A 28 -19.88 -5.93 26.76
CA PRO A 28 -19.24 -5.85 28.07
C PRO A 28 -19.83 -4.75 28.93
N GLN A 29 -19.75 -4.93 30.25
CA GLN A 29 -20.08 -3.90 31.22
C GLN A 29 -19.28 -2.61 30.94
N GLY A 30 -19.98 -1.47 30.94
CA GLY A 30 -19.35 -0.18 30.71
C GLY A 30 -20.31 0.85 30.14
N LYS A 31 -19.78 2.08 30.02
CA LYS A 31 -20.46 3.19 29.35
C LYS A 31 -20.02 3.22 27.89
N TYR A 32 -20.96 3.35 26.97
CA TYR A 32 -20.73 3.52 25.54
C TYR A 32 -21.36 4.83 25.09
N THR A 33 -20.66 5.59 24.27
CA THR A 33 -21.06 6.93 23.84
C THR A 33 -21.08 6.97 22.32
N PHE A 34 -22.20 7.40 21.74
CA PHE A 34 -22.39 7.55 20.29
C PHE A 34 -22.08 9.00 19.90
N LEU A 35 -20.92 9.20 19.28
CA LEU A 35 -20.48 10.49 18.78
C LEU A 35 -21.02 10.74 17.37
N GLU A 36 -21.66 11.89 17.19
CA GLU A 36 -22.33 12.28 15.96
C GLU A 36 -21.35 13.00 15.04
N CYS A 37 -21.12 12.45 13.84
CA CYS A 37 -20.17 12.98 12.86
C CYS A 37 -20.89 13.40 11.57
N PHE A 38 -20.52 14.56 11.05
CA PHE A 38 -21.21 15.21 9.93
C PHE A 38 -20.26 15.55 8.77
N CYS A 39 -20.80 15.68 7.57
CA CYS A 39 -20.04 16.09 6.41
C CYS A 39 -19.58 17.55 6.61
N THR A 40 -18.39 17.90 6.13
CA THR A 40 -17.87 19.29 6.15
C THR A 40 -17.43 19.76 4.77
N ARG A 41 -17.82 19.03 3.70
CA ARG A 41 -17.57 19.45 2.33
C ARG A 41 -18.52 20.61 1.98
N PRO A 42 -18.03 21.73 1.42
CA PRO A 42 -18.87 22.83 0.96
C PRO A 42 -19.88 22.35 -0.08
N ALA A 43 -21.11 22.88 -0.04
CA ALA A 43 -22.21 22.59 -0.98
C ALA A 43 -22.65 21.12 -1.07
N CYS A 44 -22.21 20.25 -0.15
CA CYS A 44 -22.63 18.86 -0.10
C CYS A 44 -23.90 18.71 0.75
N ASP A 45 -24.94 18.08 0.19
CA ASP A 45 -26.17 17.74 0.91
C ASP A 45 -26.39 16.21 0.98
N CYS A 46 -25.37 15.50 1.46
CA CYS A 46 -25.43 14.04 1.54
C CYS A 46 -26.47 13.51 2.54
N ARG A 47 -26.94 14.34 3.49
CA ARG A 47 -27.92 14.02 4.55
C ARG A 47 -27.60 12.74 5.32
N ARG A 48 -26.30 12.49 5.50
CA ARG A 48 -25.75 11.36 6.24
C ARG A 48 -25.13 11.80 7.55
N VAL A 49 -25.25 10.91 8.54
CA VAL A 49 -24.61 10.99 9.84
C VAL A 49 -23.78 9.72 10.02
N VAL A 50 -22.56 9.87 10.48
CA VAL A 50 -21.74 8.75 10.96
C VAL A 50 -21.79 8.76 12.49
N LEU A 51 -22.20 7.65 13.09
CA LEU A 51 -22.20 7.45 14.53
C LEU A 51 -20.96 6.65 14.92
N LEU A 52 -20.06 7.28 15.67
CA LEU A 52 -18.85 6.66 16.20
C LEU A 52 -19.10 6.25 17.65
N VAL A 53 -19.14 4.95 17.93
CA VAL A 53 -19.34 4.41 19.26
C VAL A 53 -17.99 4.26 19.95
N ILE A 54 -17.83 4.91 21.10
CA ILE A 54 -16.64 4.80 21.96
C ILE A 54 -17.02 4.25 23.33
N ASP A 55 -16.14 3.51 23.98
CA ASP A 55 -16.33 3.07 25.36
C ASP A 55 -15.94 4.16 26.38
N GLY A 56 -16.19 3.91 27.67
CA GLY A 56 -15.83 4.82 28.76
C GLY A 56 -14.33 5.05 28.94
N LYS A 57 -13.48 4.33 28.20
CA LYS A 57 -12.03 4.55 28.09
C LYS A 57 -11.67 5.26 26.78
N MET A 58 -12.64 5.87 26.09
CA MET A 58 -12.50 6.56 24.81
C MET A 58 -12.04 5.66 23.66
N ARG A 59 -12.17 4.33 23.76
CA ARG A 59 -11.76 3.40 22.69
C ARG A 59 -12.90 3.20 21.71
N HIS A 60 -12.61 3.29 20.42
CA HIS A 60 -13.57 3.01 19.36
C HIS A 60 -14.07 1.56 19.39
N ARG A 61 -15.39 1.40 19.28
CA ARG A 61 -16.11 0.11 19.36
C ARG A 61 -16.95 -0.20 18.13
N ALA A 62 -17.55 0.79 17.51
CA ALA A 62 -18.29 0.58 16.28
C ALA A 62 -18.43 1.89 15.50
N GLN A 63 -18.50 1.79 14.18
CA GLN A 63 -18.83 2.91 13.30
C GLN A 63 -20.05 2.54 12.48
N MET A 64 -21.08 3.39 12.56
CA MET A 64 -22.37 3.19 11.89
C MET A 64 -22.66 4.34 10.96
N HIS A 65 -23.23 4.05 9.79
CA HIS A 65 -23.72 5.05 8.85
C HIS A 65 -25.23 5.11 8.92
N LEU A 66 -25.78 6.31 9.02
CA LEU A 66 -27.21 6.58 9.09
C LEU A 66 -27.57 7.67 8.07
N SER A 67 -28.62 7.43 7.28
CA SER A 67 -29.27 8.46 6.47
C SER A 67 -30.36 9.17 7.27
N LEU A 68 -30.52 10.49 7.05
CA LEU A 68 -31.63 11.28 7.58
C LEU A 68 -32.87 11.25 6.66
N ASP A 69 -32.77 10.53 5.53
CA ASP A 69 -33.84 10.28 4.57
C ASP A 69 -34.46 8.88 4.75
N ASP A 70 -35.71 8.75 4.31
CA ASP A 70 -36.51 7.52 4.30
C ASP A 70 -36.33 6.65 3.05
N GLU A 71 -35.75 7.21 2.00
CA GLU A 71 -35.57 6.56 0.71
C GLU A 71 -34.09 6.48 0.31
N GLY A 72 -33.73 5.39 -0.38
CA GLY A 72 -32.40 5.17 -0.96
C GLY A 72 -31.66 3.98 -0.36
N PRO A 73 -30.53 3.56 -0.96
CA PRO A 73 -29.82 2.35 -0.55
C PRO A 73 -29.15 2.44 0.83
N PHE A 74 -29.11 3.65 1.42
CA PHE A 74 -28.61 3.94 2.75
C PHE A 74 -29.76 4.15 3.76
N SER A 75 -30.99 3.71 3.45
CA SER A 75 -32.18 3.87 4.30
C SER A 75 -32.07 2.98 5.55
N GLY A 76 -31.41 3.49 6.59
CA GLY A 76 -31.27 2.82 7.88
C GLY A 76 -29.83 2.73 8.36
N PRO A 77 -29.64 2.61 9.68
CA PRO A 77 -28.31 2.45 10.25
C PRO A 77 -27.70 1.10 9.82
N HIS A 78 -26.43 1.12 9.43
CA HIS A 78 -25.65 -0.08 9.14
C HIS A 78 -24.21 0.08 9.62
N LEU A 79 -23.52 -1.03 9.90
CA LEU A 79 -22.11 -1.01 10.25
C LEU A 79 -21.25 -0.68 9.03
N ASP A 80 -20.23 0.14 9.25
CA ASP A 80 -19.21 0.42 8.25
C ASP A 80 -18.33 -0.84 8.03
N PRO A 81 -18.28 -1.40 6.81
CA PRO A 81 -17.50 -2.61 6.54
C PRO A 81 -15.98 -2.36 6.54
N VAL A 82 -15.54 -1.11 6.43
CA VAL A 82 -14.12 -0.73 6.31
C VAL A 82 -13.53 -0.30 7.66
N SER A 83 -14.36 0.22 8.57
CA SER A 83 -13.92 0.60 9.92
C SER A 83 -13.85 -0.58 10.89
N TYR A 84 -13.06 -0.42 11.95
CA TYR A 84 -13.02 -1.39 13.06
C TYR A 84 -14.41 -1.55 13.70
N GLN A 85 -14.85 -2.79 13.86
CA GLN A 85 -16.08 -3.15 14.57
C GLN A 85 -15.75 -4.12 15.71
N ALA A 86 -16.22 -3.85 16.92
CA ALA A 86 -16.10 -4.78 18.03
C ALA A 86 -16.94 -6.04 17.78
N PRO A 87 -16.62 -7.19 18.41
CA PRO A 87 -17.39 -8.44 18.24
C PRO A 87 -18.88 -8.38 18.63
N TYR A 88 -19.27 -7.32 19.33
CA TYR A 88 -20.64 -7.01 19.76
C TYR A 88 -21.19 -5.76 19.06
N ALA A 89 -20.60 -5.35 17.93
CA ALA A 89 -21.04 -4.17 17.17
C ALA A 89 -22.45 -4.34 16.60
N ASP A 90 -22.86 -5.54 16.23
CA ASP A 90 -24.24 -5.83 15.80
C ASP A 90 -25.24 -5.55 16.94
N GLU A 91 -24.90 -5.91 18.18
CA GLU A 91 -25.75 -5.63 19.34
C GLU A 91 -25.79 -4.13 19.70
N LEU A 92 -24.69 -3.40 19.42
CA LEU A 92 -24.66 -1.94 19.51
C LEU A 92 -25.49 -1.29 18.39
N LEU A 93 -25.51 -1.88 17.19
CA LEU A 93 -26.35 -1.44 16.08
C LEU A 93 -27.83 -1.67 16.41
N ASP A 94 -28.18 -2.82 16.99
CA ASP A 94 -29.53 -3.10 17.48
C ASP A 94 -29.96 -2.09 18.54
N PHE A 95 -29.08 -1.75 19.48
CA PHE A 95 -29.34 -0.68 20.44
C PHE A 95 -29.55 0.67 19.74
N CYS A 96 -28.71 1.02 18.76
CA CYS A 96 -28.85 2.24 17.99
C CYS A 96 -30.21 2.30 17.27
N VAL A 97 -30.61 1.21 16.60
CA VAL A 97 -31.92 1.09 15.94
C VAL A 97 -33.05 1.25 16.94
N HIS A 98 -32.96 0.55 18.08
CA HIS A 98 -33.96 0.63 19.14
C HIS A 98 -34.09 2.07 19.67
N SER A 99 -32.97 2.73 19.98
CA SER A 99 -32.95 4.10 20.47
C SER A 99 -33.45 5.11 19.44
N LEU A 100 -33.14 4.95 18.14
CA LEU A 100 -33.68 5.81 17.09
C LEU A 100 -35.21 5.70 16.97
N ASN A 101 -35.76 4.50 17.20
CA ASN A 101 -37.20 4.25 17.12
C ASN A 101 -37.95 4.60 18.42
N SER A 102 -37.32 4.43 19.58
CA SER A 102 -37.94 4.64 20.90
C SER A 102 -37.70 6.03 21.49
N CYS A 103 -36.74 6.79 20.96
CA CYS A 103 -36.45 8.16 21.39
C CYS A 103 -36.47 9.14 20.20
N PRO A 104 -37.66 9.63 19.78
CA PRO A 104 -37.80 10.57 18.66
C PRO A 104 -36.93 11.83 18.79
N ASP A 105 -36.74 12.32 20.02
CA ASP A 105 -35.91 13.48 20.34
C ASP A 105 -34.44 13.31 19.94
N TRP A 106 -33.92 12.06 19.92
CA TRP A 106 -32.56 11.82 19.45
C TRP A 106 -32.45 12.04 17.95
N PHE A 107 -33.41 11.52 17.18
CA PHE A 107 -33.39 11.69 15.73
C PHE A 107 -33.65 13.15 15.33
N GLU A 108 -34.57 13.84 16.01
CA GLU A 108 -34.78 15.28 15.82
C GLU A 108 -33.51 16.09 16.09
N ARG A 109 -32.73 15.70 17.11
CA ARG A 109 -31.43 16.31 17.39
C ARG A 109 -30.44 16.09 16.24
N LEU A 110 -30.36 14.89 15.66
CA LEU A 110 -29.47 14.62 14.52
C LEU A 110 -29.81 15.49 13.32
N GLN A 111 -31.10 15.70 13.03
CA GLN A 111 -31.57 16.59 11.95
C GLN A 111 -31.18 18.04 12.23
N ARG A 112 -31.40 18.52 13.46
CA ARG A 112 -31.02 19.87 13.89
C ARG A 112 -29.52 20.10 13.79
N HIS A 113 -28.70 19.19 14.33
CA HIS A 113 -27.24 19.27 14.26
C HIS A 113 -26.73 19.25 12.82
N TYR A 114 -27.33 18.44 11.93
CA TYR A 114 -27.00 18.48 10.51
C TYR A 114 -27.27 19.87 9.92
N GLY A 115 -28.45 20.45 10.21
CA GLY A 115 -28.80 21.80 9.76
C GLY A 115 -27.85 22.88 10.27
N GLU A 116 -27.42 22.80 11.53
CA GLU A 116 -26.42 23.70 12.13
C GLU A 116 -25.05 23.57 11.42
N VAL A 117 -24.58 22.34 11.17
CA VAL A 117 -23.33 22.08 10.44
C VAL A 117 -23.40 22.62 9.01
N ARG A 118 -24.49 22.38 8.27
CA ARG A 118 -24.69 22.95 6.93
C ARG A 118 -24.72 24.48 6.98
N GLY A 119 -25.39 25.04 8.00
CA GLY A 119 -25.41 26.46 8.31
C GLY A 119 -24.02 27.09 8.40
N LEU A 120 -23.13 26.45 9.16
CA LEU A 120 -21.76 26.89 9.36
C LEU A 120 -20.90 26.70 8.11
N VAL A 121 -20.96 25.52 7.48
CA VAL A 121 -20.08 25.15 6.36
C VAL A 121 -20.42 25.91 5.09
N ASP A 122 -21.71 26.13 4.81
CA ASP A 122 -22.16 26.81 3.60
C ASP A 122 -22.36 28.33 3.80
N GLY A 123 -22.14 28.84 5.03
CA GLY A 123 -22.24 30.26 5.35
C GLY A 123 -23.67 30.85 5.28
N ARG A 124 -24.69 29.99 5.21
CA ARG A 124 -26.12 30.36 5.11
C ARG A 124 -26.99 29.27 5.74
N PRO A 125 -28.19 29.59 6.26
CA PRO A 125 -29.10 28.59 6.80
C PRO A 125 -29.34 27.44 5.81
N TYR A 126 -29.48 26.22 6.33
CA TYR A 126 -29.76 25.04 5.53
C TYR A 126 -31.02 25.25 4.66
N CYS A 127 -30.88 25.03 3.36
CA CYS A 127 -31.91 25.25 2.34
C CYS A 127 -32.18 24.00 1.48
N GLY A 128 -31.75 22.83 1.94
CA GLY A 128 -32.00 21.55 1.27
C GLY A 128 -33.42 21.02 1.47
N LYS A 129 -33.67 19.78 1.05
CA LYS A 129 -34.97 19.10 1.20
C LYS A 129 -35.39 19.10 2.69
N PRO A 130 -36.68 19.34 3.02
CA PRO A 130 -37.16 19.25 4.40
C PRO A 130 -36.92 17.85 4.96
N PHE A 131 -36.58 17.78 6.25
CA PHE A 131 -36.45 16.50 6.93
C PHE A 131 -37.81 15.86 7.18
N PRO A 132 -37.91 14.52 7.13
CA PRO A 132 -39.11 13.82 7.56
C PRO A 132 -39.37 14.14 9.05
N PRO A 133 -40.63 14.37 9.44
CA PRO A 133 -40.95 14.79 10.81
C PRO A 133 -40.59 13.69 11.82
N PRO A 134 -40.16 14.06 13.04
CA PRO A 134 -39.79 13.11 14.08
C PRO A 134 -40.90 12.09 14.35
N GLY A 135 -40.54 10.81 14.45
CA GLY A 135 -41.48 9.71 14.73
C GLY A 135 -42.23 9.12 13.52
N GLN A 136 -42.08 9.68 12.31
CA GLN A 136 -42.59 9.04 11.08
C GLN A 136 -41.62 8.02 10.47
N LEU A 137 -40.34 8.07 10.85
CA LEU A 137 -39.35 7.10 10.39
C LEU A 137 -39.25 5.91 11.32
N PHE A 138 -39.29 4.72 10.74
CA PHE A 138 -39.04 3.47 11.43
C PHE A 138 -37.73 2.86 10.90
N PHE A 139 -36.69 2.89 11.72
CA PHE A 139 -35.38 2.38 11.38
C PHE A 139 -35.30 0.87 11.56
N ARG A 140 -34.59 0.19 10.66
CA ARG A 140 -34.16 -1.19 10.79
C ARG A 140 -32.66 -1.27 10.50
N ALA A 141 -31.96 -2.20 11.14
CA ALA A 141 -30.59 -2.51 10.78
C ALA A 141 -30.55 -3.00 9.34
N MET A 142 -29.73 -2.37 8.50
CA MET A 142 -29.56 -2.74 7.11
C MET A 142 -28.18 -3.37 6.88
N PRO A 143 -28.03 -4.27 5.88
CA PRO A 143 -26.70 -4.63 5.40
C PRO A 143 -26.00 -3.39 4.82
N SER A 144 -24.67 -3.41 4.78
CA SER A 144 -23.93 -2.37 4.07
C SER A 144 -24.33 -2.37 2.58
N PRO A 145 -24.58 -1.20 1.96
CA PRO A 145 -25.06 -1.13 0.59
C PRO A 145 -24.03 -1.67 -0.40
N ASP A 146 -24.53 -2.30 -1.48
CA ASP A 146 -23.68 -2.78 -2.55
C ASP A 146 -23.00 -1.64 -3.33
N LEU A 147 -21.99 -2.02 -4.11
CA LEU A 147 -21.16 -1.10 -4.87
C LEU A 147 -21.96 -0.26 -5.87
N GLU A 148 -22.93 -0.88 -6.55
CA GLU A 148 -23.74 -0.22 -7.57
C GLU A 148 -24.65 0.86 -6.96
N SER A 149 -25.21 0.57 -5.79
CA SER A 149 -26.00 1.50 -5.00
C SER A 149 -25.16 2.66 -4.44
N SER A 150 -23.94 2.36 -4.01
CA SER A 150 -22.99 3.37 -3.51
C SER A 150 -22.52 4.32 -4.61
N LEU A 151 -22.26 3.81 -5.81
CA LEU A 151 -21.87 4.60 -6.98
C LEU A 151 -23.01 5.49 -7.49
N ARG A 152 -24.23 4.93 -7.64
CA ARG A 152 -25.41 5.69 -8.08
C ARG A 152 -25.72 6.86 -7.16
N GLU A 153 -25.54 6.68 -5.85
CA GLU A 153 -25.80 7.72 -4.87
C GLU A 153 -24.69 8.78 -4.85
N SER A 154 -23.40 8.40 -4.93
CA SER A 154 -22.30 9.37 -5.04
C SER A 154 -22.42 10.27 -6.28
N LEU A 155 -22.88 9.73 -7.41
CA LEU A 155 -23.10 10.48 -8.65
C LEU A 155 -24.25 11.49 -8.55
N ARG A 156 -25.27 11.25 -7.70
CA ARG A 156 -26.35 12.22 -7.43
C ARG A 156 -25.85 13.45 -6.67
N HIS A 157 -24.85 13.28 -5.81
CA HIS A 157 -24.35 14.33 -4.90
C HIS A 157 -23.24 15.21 -5.50
N ASP A 158 -22.54 14.78 -6.56
CA ASP A 158 -21.44 15.54 -7.19
C ASP A 158 -21.89 16.50 -8.32
N GLY A 159 -23.19 16.62 -8.62
CA GLY A 159 -23.74 17.69 -9.48
C GLY A 159 -23.26 17.73 -10.94
N ARG A 160 -22.48 16.76 -11.42
CA ARG A 160 -21.99 16.69 -12.81
C ARG A 160 -22.91 15.84 -13.69
N LEU A 161 -24.11 16.36 -13.94
CA LEU A 161 -24.73 16.19 -15.27
C LEU A 161 -24.44 17.45 -16.08
N CYS A 162 -23.19 17.59 -16.54
CA CYS A 162 -22.93 18.40 -17.73
C CYS A 162 -23.12 17.50 -18.93
N GLY A 163 -24.12 17.84 -19.74
CA GLY A 163 -24.61 17.03 -20.84
C GLY A 163 -23.52 16.64 -21.84
N SER A 164 -23.42 15.35 -22.09
CA SER A 164 -23.34 14.85 -23.46
C SER A 164 -24.30 13.67 -23.54
N ARG A 165 -25.17 13.71 -24.55
CA ARG A 165 -26.03 12.59 -24.90
C ARG A 165 -25.13 11.47 -25.41
N VAL A 166 -24.89 10.46 -24.58
CA VAL A 166 -24.87 9.09 -25.09
C VAL A 166 -25.90 8.34 -24.24
N ARG A 167 -27.13 8.25 -24.76
CA ARG A 167 -28.02 7.20 -24.30
C ARG A 167 -27.32 5.88 -24.65
N PRO A 168 -27.15 4.93 -23.73
CA PRO A 168 -26.90 3.57 -24.14
C PRO A 168 -28.08 3.17 -25.03
N ASP A 169 -27.78 2.63 -26.22
CA ASP A 169 -28.80 1.97 -27.01
C ASP A 169 -29.46 0.93 -26.10
N ALA A 170 -30.75 1.12 -25.86
CA ALA A 170 -31.57 0.25 -25.03
C ALA A 170 -31.66 -1.11 -25.74
N GLY A 171 -30.70 -2.01 -25.48
CA GLY A 171 -30.68 -3.31 -26.14
C GLY A 171 -29.63 -4.33 -25.68
N LYS A 172 -28.51 -3.94 -25.05
CA LYS A 172 -27.51 -4.90 -24.53
C LYS A 172 -27.28 -4.71 -23.03
N ALA A 173 -27.61 -5.73 -22.24
CA ALA A 173 -27.12 -5.83 -20.86
C ALA A 173 -25.62 -6.12 -20.92
N LEU A 174 -24.79 -5.16 -20.51
CA LEU A 174 -23.34 -5.34 -20.42
C LEU A 174 -23.02 -6.26 -19.23
N ASN A 175 -22.30 -7.35 -19.49
CA ASN A 175 -21.89 -8.34 -18.51
C ASN A 175 -20.36 -8.51 -18.55
N GLY A 176 -19.76 -9.06 -17.49
CA GLY A 176 -18.34 -9.40 -17.47
C GLY A 176 -17.38 -8.20 -17.43
N ILE A 177 -16.24 -8.30 -18.11
CA ILE A 177 -15.20 -7.26 -18.14
C ILE A 177 -15.70 -5.95 -18.79
N GLU A 178 -16.63 -6.00 -19.76
CA GLU A 178 -17.21 -4.81 -20.41
C GLU A 178 -17.90 -3.89 -19.38
N ARG A 179 -18.65 -4.49 -18.45
CA ARG A 179 -19.29 -3.76 -17.34
C ARG A 179 -18.25 -3.10 -16.44
N LEU A 180 -17.12 -3.77 -16.18
CA LEU A 180 -16.04 -3.22 -15.34
C LEU A 180 -15.30 -2.07 -16.04
N VAL A 181 -15.13 -2.13 -17.37
CA VAL A 181 -14.58 -1.02 -18.17
C VAL A 181 -15.50 0.18 -18.07
N GLU A 182 -16.81 0.00 -18.20
CA GLU A 182 -17.80 1.07 -18.07
C GLU A 182 -17.82 1.69 -16.67
N LEU A 183 -17.73 0.87 -15.62
CA LEU A 183 -17.65 1.36 -14.24
C LEU A 183 -16.33 2.11 -13.98
N SER A 184 -15.21 1.65 -14.55
CA SER A 184 -13.90 2.33 -14.51
C SER A 184 -13.90 3.64 -15.32
N LEU A 185 -14.68 3.70 -16.40
CA LEU A 185 -14.94 4.90 -17.19
C LEU A 185 -15.74 5.93 -16.40
N GLN A 186 -16.84 5.50 -15.78
CA GLN A 186 -17.72 6.35 -14.99
C GLN A 186 -17.04 6.90 -13.73
N ALA A 187 -16.11 6.15 -13.13
CA ALA A 187 -15.31 6.60 -12.01
C ALA A 187 -14.27 7.67 -12.39
N GLY A 188 -13.72 7.61 -13.61
CA GLY A 188 -12.69 8.53 -14.09
C GLY A 188 -11.32 8.34 -13.45
N GLY A 189 -10.32 9.10 -13.93
CA GLY A 189 -8.93 9.04 -13.41
C GLY A 189 -8.75 9.63 -12.00
N ASP A 190 -9.64 10.55 -11.61
CA ASP A 190 -9.61 11.25 -10.31
C ASP A 190 -10.59 10.64 -9.29
N ALA A 191 -10.98 9.38 -9.47
CA ALA A 191 -11.93 8.70 -8.61
C ALA A 191 -11.44 8.68 -7.14
N SER A 192 -12.38 8.81 -6.20
CA SER A 192 -12.06 8.68 -4.78
C SER A 192 -11.44 7.31 -4.47
N VAL A 193 -10.52 7.27 -3.50
CA VAL A 193 -9.82 6.03 -3.11
C VAL A 193 -10.79 4.88 -2.80
N ALA A 194 -11.94 5.17 -2.19
CA ALA A 194 -12.96 4.17 -1.88
C ALA A 194 -13.59 3.55 -3.14
N VAL A 195 -13.82 4.35 -4.18
CA VAL A 195 -14.36 3.89 -5.46
C VAL A 195 -13.32 3.04 -6.20
N THR A 196 -12.06 3.48 -6.23
CA THR A 196 -10.96 2.72 -6.87
C THR A 196 -10.73 1.38 -6.18
N LEU A 197 -10.76 1.33 -4.85
CA LEU A 197 -10.63 0.08 -4.10
C LEU A 197 -11.81 -0.86 -4.33
N ALA A 198 -13.03 -0.34 -4.38
CA ALA A 198 -14.21 -1.16 -4.61
C ALA A 198 -14.27 -1.72 -6.05
N LEU A 199 -13.86 -0.93 -7.06
CA LEU A 199 -13.68 -1.40 -8.43
C LEU A 199 -12.64 -2.51 -8.51
N ARG A 200 -11.53 -2.36 -7.79
CA ARG A 200 -10.48 -3.37 -7.73
C ARG A 200 -10.96 -4.66 -7.06
N GLU A 201 -11.70 -4.56 -5.96
CA GLU A 201 -12.26 -5.73 -5.27
C GLU A 201 -13.33 -6.45 -6.12
N GLU A 202 -14.15 -5.70 -6.86
CA GLU A 202 -15.09 -6.27 -7.82
C GLU A 202 -14.38 -6.97 -8.97
N LEU A 203 -13.33 -6.35 -9.54
CA LEU A 203 -12.49 -6.98 -10.56
C LEU A 203 -11.86 -8.27 -10.03
N HIS A 204 -11.29 -8.26 -8.83
CA HIS A 204 -10.71 -9.47 -8.23
C HIS A 204 -11.75 -10.57 -8.04
N ARG A 205 -12.93 -10.25 -7.49
CA ARG A 205 -14.04 -11.21 -7.38
C ARG A 205 -14.44 -11.77 -8.73
N HIS A 206 -14.51 -10.92 -9.76
CA HIS A 206 -14.84 -11.34 -11.11
C HIS A 206 -13.77 -12.27 -11.71
N LEU A 207 -12.48 -11.95 -11.57
CA LEU A 207 -11.34 -12.75 -12.02
C LEU A 207 -11.26 -14.12 -11.32
N LEU A 208 -11.71 -14.20 -10.07
CA LEU A 208 -11.77 -15.46 -9.30
C LEU A 208 -12.97 -16.32 -9.70
N ALA A 209 -14.12 -15.69 -9.93
CA ALA A 209 -15.36 -16.39 -10.25
C ALA A 209 -15.46 -16.81 -11.72
N ASN A 210 -14.76 -16.12 -12.63
CA ASN A 210 -14.90 -16.31 -14.07
C ASN A 210 -13.55 -16.69 -14.71
N PRO A 211 -13.32 -18.00 -14.95
CA PRO A 211 -12.11 -18.48 -15.63
C PRO A 211 -11.79 -17.88 -17.01
N PRO A 212 -12.75 -17.39 -17.83
CA PRO A 212 -12.45 -16.75 -19.13
C PRO A 212 -12.23 -15.23 -19.06
N ALA A 213 -12.24 -14.62 -17.87
CA ALA A 213 -12.16 -13.17 -17.72
C ALA A 213 -10.85 -12.57 -18.29
N CYS A 214 -9.76 -13.32 -18.28
CA CYS A 214 -8.49 -12.92 -18.89
C CYS A 214 -8.60 -12.80 -20.41
N GLU A 215 -9.27 -13.77 -21.04
CA GLU A 215 -9.54 -13.79 -22.47
C GLU A 215 -10.50 -12.68 -22.87
N GLU A 216 -11.56 -12.44 -22.09
CA GLU A 216 -12.51 -11.33 -22.29
C GLU A 216 -11.79 -9.98 -22.30
N LEU A 217 -10.91 -9.74 -21.33
CA LEU A 217 -10.13 -8.51 -21.26
C LEU A 217 -9.21 -8.34 -22.49
N ALA A 218 -8.54 -9.40 -22.93
CA ALA A 218 -7.71 -9.35 -24.14
C ALA A 218 -8.53 -9.11 -25.42
N ALA A 219 -9.76 -9.64 -25.51
CA ALA A 219 -10.67 -9.36 -26.63
C ALA A 219 -11.12 -7.91 -26.64
N LEU A 220 -11.44 -7.36 -25.48
CA LEU A 220 -11.80 -5.95 -25.34
C LEU A 220 -10.66 -5.04 -25.79
N LEU A 221 -9.44 -5.32 -25.33
CA LEU A 221 -8.26 -4.54 -25.73
C LEU A 221 -8.05 -4.57 -27.25
N ALA A 222 -8.21 -5.73 -27.88
CA ALA A 222 -8.10 -5.88 -29.34
C ALA A 222 -9.18 -5.11 -30.12
N GLY A 223 -10.36 -4.89 -29.51
CA GLY A 223 -11.46 -4.14 -30.10
C GLY A 223 -11.32 -2.61 -30.04
N LEU A 224 -10.37 -2.08 -29.26
CA LEU A 224 -10.20 -0.63 -29.08
C LEU A 224 -9.45 0.00 -30.25
N SER A 225 -10.15 0.84 -31.01
CA SER A 225 -9.56 1.57 -32.13
C SER A 225 -8.67 2.73 -31.64
N GLY A 226 -7.78 3.21 -32.51
CA GLY A 226 -6.90 4.36 -32.23
C GLY A 226 -7.59 5.72 -32.28
N ASP A 227 -8.92 5.76 -32.26
CA ASP A 227 -9.70 6.98 -32.38
C ASP A 227 -9.58 7.85 -31.12
N PRO A 228 -9.33 9.16 -31.24
CA PRO A 228 -9.36 10.09 -30.10
C PRO A 228 -10.66 10.05 -29.27
N ASP A 229 -11.81 9.70 -29.87
CA ASP A 229 -13.08 9.60 -29.14
C ASP A 229 -13.13 8.38 -28.18
N GLU A 230 -12.33 7.34 -28.42
CA GLU A 230 -12.20 6.15 -27.56
C GLU A 230 -11.08 6.26 -26.51
N ALA A 231 -10.36 7.39 -26.45
CA ALA A 231 -9.19 7.56 -25.58
C ALA A 231 -9.49 7.32 -24.08
N ARG A 232 -10.71 7.67 -23.62
CA ARG A 232 -11.12 7.44 -22.22
C ARG A 232 -11.40 5.97 -21.93
N GLU A 233 -12.03 5.27 -22.87
CA GLU A 233 -12.37 3.85 -22.75
C GLU A 233 -11.10 3.01 -22.79
N ARG A 234 -10.19 3.37 -23.69
CA ARG A 234 -8.84 2.84 -23.75
C ARG A 234 -8.11 3.00 -22.42
N ALA A 235 -8.11 4.19 -21.84
CA ALA A 235 -7.49 4.41 -20.53
C ALA A 235 -8.14 3.55 -19.41
N ALA A 236 -9.45 3.33 -19.46
CA ALA A 236 -10.16 2.49 -18.49
C ALA A 236 -9.83 0.99 -18.63
N ALA A 237 -9.74 0.49 -19.86
CA ALA A 237 -9.34 -0.89 -20.16
C ALA A 237 -7.89 -1.17 -19.74
N PHE A 238 -6.97 -0.23 -20.00
CA PHE A 238 -5.57 -0.35 -19.57
C PHE A 238 -5.42 -0.32 -18.04
N ARG A 239 -6.22 0.47 -17.31
CA ARG A 239 -6.27 0.41 -15.84
C ARG A 239 -6.67 -0.98 -15.34
N LEU A 240 -7.67 -1.61 -15.96
CA LEU A 240 -8.08 -2.96 -15.60
C LEU A 240 -7.02 -4.01 -15.94
N LEU A 241 -6.32 -3.87 -17.07
CA LEU A 241 -5.18 -4.72 -17.42
C LEU A 241 -4.09 -4.66 -16.33
N ARG A 242 -3.71 -3.44 -15.92
CA ARG A 242 -2.72 -3.25 -14.85
C ARG A 242 -3.17 -3.88 -13.53
N HIS A 243 -4.40 -3.64 -13.11
CA HIS A 243 -4.94 -4.25 -11.89
C HIS A 243 -5.02 -5.78 -11.96
N THR A 244 -5.30 -6.34 -13.14
CA THR A 244 -5.32 -7.80 -13.37
C THR A 244 -3.92 -8.40 -13.27
N LEU A 245 -2.91 -7.73 -13.85
CA LEU A 245 -1.51 -8.13 -13.76
C LEU A 245 -0.99 -8.06 -12.32
N ASP A 246 -1.30 -6.97 -11.61
CA ASP A 246 -0.96 -6.80 -10.20
C ASP A 246 -1.58 -7.92 -9.35
N PHE A 247 -2.87 -8.19 -9.56
CA PHE A 247 -3.60 -9.24 -8.83
C PHE A 247 -2.94 -10.60 -8.99
N TYR A 248 -2.75 -11.09 -10.23
CA TYR A 248 -2.19 -12.42 -10.43
C TYR A 248 -0.70 -12.50 -10.06
N THR A 249 0.03 -11.39 -10.07
CA THR A 249 1.41 -11.34 -9.57
C THR A 249 1.45 -11.54 -8.06
N VAL A 250 0.64 -10.79 -7.32
CA VAL A 250 0.50 -10.94 -5.86
C VAL A 250 0.02 -12.35 -5.52
N GLU A 251 -0.98 -12.88 -6.21
CA GLU A 251 -1.51 -14.23 -5.95
C GLU A 251 -0.53 -15.35 -6.34
N ALA A 252 0.26 -15.17 -7.41
CA ALA A 252 1.29 -16.14 -7.80
C ALA A 252 2.47 -16.17 -6.82
N GLN A 253 2.78 -15.05 -6.18
CA GLN A 253 3.76 -14.95 -5.08
C GLN A 253 3.17 -15.52 -3.77
N GLY A 254 1.89 -15.27 -3.50
CA GLY A 254 1.12 -15.81 -2.36
C GLY A 254 0.79 -17.30 -2.46
N GLY A 255 1.10 -17.95 -3.58
CA GLY A 255 0.98 -19.39 -3.77
C GLY A 255 -0.44 -19.88 -4.08
N LEU A 256 -1.33 -19.03 -4.60
CA LEU A 256 -2.67 -19.44 -5.03
C LEU A 256 -2.56 -20.46 -6.18
N PRO A 257 -3.12 -21.67 -6.05
CA PRO A 257 -3.04 -22.67 -7.12
C PRO A 257 -3.89 -22.21 -8.31
N GLY A 258 -3.24 -22.08 -9.47
CA GLY A 258 -3.88 -21.62 -10.70
C GLY A 258 -3.57 -20.17 -11.08
N ALA A 259 -3.08 -19.31 -10.16
CA ALA A 259 -2.74 -17.91 -10.49
C ALA A 259 -1.68 -17.81 -11.60
N ARG A 260 -0.63 -18.65 -11.54
CA ARG A 260 0.37 -18.74 -12.64
C ARG A 260 -0.24 -19.22 -13.95
N GLN A 261 -1.24 -20.11 -13.88
CA GLN A 261 -1.93 -20.62 -15.06
C GLN A 261 -2.85 -19.55 -15.67
N GLN A 262 -3.51 -18.75 -14.84
CA GLN A 262 -4.33 -17.62 -15.28
C GLN A 262 -3.47 -16.49 -15.85
N MET A 263 -2.32 -16.20 -15.23
CA MET A 263 -1.33 -15.27 -15.81
C MET A 263 -0.85 -15.74 -17.19
N GLN A 264 -0.55 -17.03 -17.35
CA GLN A 264 -0.20 -17.59 -18.66
C GLN A 264 -1.37 -17.54 -19.65
N ARG A 265 -2.61 -17.73 -19.21
CA ARG A 265 -3.79 -17.60 -20.07
C ARG A 265 -3.97 -16.17 -20.57
N LEU A 266 -3.84 -15.18 -19.68
CA LEU A 266 -3.85 -13.76 -20.05
C LEU A 266 -2.76 -13.45 -21.08
N GLN A 267 -1.52 -13.89 -20.84
CA GLN A 267 -0.42 -13.64 -21.77
C GLN A 267 -0.62 -14.33 -23.13
N ARG A 268 -1.16 -15.56 -23.18
CA ARG A 268 -1.54 -16.21 -24.45
C ARG A 268 -2.70 -15.48 -25.14
N ALA A 269 -3.66 -14.96 -24.39
CA ALA A 269 -4.77 -14.21 -24.94
C ALA A 269 -4.31 -12.87 -25.54
N LEU A 270 -3.39 -12.17 -24.87
CA LEU A 270 -2.72 -10.98 -25.41
C LEU A 270 -1.90 -11.32 -26.66
N LEU A 271 -1.10 -12.38 -26.63
CA LEU A 271 -0.31 -12.81 -27.79
C LEU A 271 -1.18 -13.08 -29.02
N SER A 272 -2.32 -13.75 -28.84
CA SER A 272 -3.22 -14.11 -29.94
C SER A 272 -4.12 -12.97 -30.44
N ARG A 273 -4.46 -11.99 -29.60
CA ARG A 273 -5.44 -10.94 -29.92
C ARG A 273 -4.87 -9.54 -30.07
N VAL A 274 -3.74 -9.26 -29.43
CA VAL A 274 -3.08 -7.95 -29.45
C VAL A 274 -1.80 -7.99 -30.29
N PHE A 275 -1.03 -9.07 -30.20
CA PHE A 275 0.28 -9.18 -30.87
C PHE A 275 0.23 -10.01 -32.16
N HIS A 276 -0.86 -9.93 -32.92
CA HIS A 276 -0.92 -10.48 -34.27
C HIS A 276 -0.47 -9.44 -35.32
N ASP A 277 -0.03 -9.91 -36.49
CA ASP A 277 0.58 -9.07 -37.54
C ASP A 277 -0.31 -7.88 -37.99
N ASP A 278 -1.64 -8.06 -38.00
CA ASP A 278 -2.60 -7.02 -38.40
C ASP A 278 -3.04 -6.04 -37.28
N ALA A 279 -2.51 -6.15 -36.06
CA ALA A 279 -2.99 -5.35 -34.93
C ALA A 279 -2.39 -3.94 -34.92
N PRO A 280 -3.10 -2.92 -34.41
CA PRO A 280 -2.58 -1.56 -34.39
C PRO A 280 -1.27 -1.45 -33.57
N ALA A 281 -0.21 -0.92 -34.17
CA ALA A 281 1.10 -0.77 -33.52
C ALA A 281 1.03 0.06 -32.22
N LEU A 282 0.12 1.05 -32.14
CA LEU A 282 -0.11 1.82 -30.91
C LEU A 282 -0.70 0.96 -29.79
N LEU A 283 -1.63 0.06 -30.11
CA LEU A 283 -2.24 -0.85 -29.13
C LEU A 283 -1.20 -1.84 -28.60
N GLN A 284 -0.40 -2.43 -29.49
CA GLN A 284 0.72 -3.31 -29.13
C GLN A 284 1.69 -2.60 -28.19
N ARG A 285 2.10 -1.37 -28.55
CA ARG A 285 3.01 -0.54 -27.74
C ARG A 285 2.44 -0.24 -26.36
N ASP A 286 1.17 0.16 -26.28
CA ASP A 286 0.54 0.53 -25.02
C ASP A 286 0.36 -0.71 -24.10
N VAL A 287 0.08 -1.90 -24.66
CA VAL A 287 0.07 -3.16 -23.89
C VAL A 287 1.48 -3.55 -23.43
N ILE A 288 2.52 -3.37 -24.24
CA ILE A 288 3.92 -3.61 -23.84
C ILE A 288 4.29 -2.71 -22.65
N ALA A 289 3.93 -1.42 -22.71
CA ALA A 289 4.21 -0.48 -21.63
C ALA A 289 3.58 -0.93 -20.29
N VAL A 290 2.33 -1.41 -20.32
CA VAL A 290 1.66 -1.92 -19.12
C VAL A 290 2.29 -3.22 -18.61
N LEU A 291 2.72 -4.12 -19.50
CA LEU A 291 3.43 -5.35 -19.12
C LEU A 291 4.80 -5.05 -18.48
N ALA A 292 5.53 -4.08 -19.03
CA ALA A 292 6.82 -3.62 -18.52
C ALA A 292 6.68 -2.95 -17.15
N GLU A 293 5.69 -2.07 -16.98
CA GLU A 293 5.39 -1.41 -15.70
C GLU A 293 5.03 -2.43 -14.61
N ALA A 294 4.24 -3.45 -14.95
CA ALA A 294 3.83 -4.48 -14.01
C ALA A 294 4.96 -5.48 -13.64
N ARG A 295 6.11 -5.44 -14.32
CA ARG A 295 7.29 -6.31 -14.08
C ARG A 295 6.96 -7.80 -13.97
N VAL A 296 6.00 -8.26 -14.78
CA VAL A 296 5.53 -9.64 -14.74
C VAL A 296 6.47 -10.55 -15.54
N PRO A 297 6.81 -11.77 -15.05
CA PRO A 297 7.54 -12.75 -15.85
C PRO A 297 6.75 -13.10 -17.13
N LEU A 298 7.36 -12.87 -18.28
CA LEU A 298 6.74 -13.11 -19.58
C LEU A 298 6.92 -14.56 -20.03
N MET A 299 5.96 -15.06 -20.81
CA MET A 299 6.06 -16.34 -21.50
C MET A 299 7.07 -16.23 -22.65
N PRO A 300 7.90 -17.27 -22.90
CA PRO A 300 8.94 -17.21 -23.93
C PRO A 300 8.43 -16.88 -25.34
N GLU A 301 7.18 -17.22 -25.66
CA GLU A 301 6.54 -16.86 -26.94
C GLU A 301 6.22 -15.36 -27.02
N LEU A 302 5.71 -14.79 -25.94
CA LEU A 302 5.38 -13.37 -25.86
C LEU A 302 6.65 -12.52 -25.74
N GLU A 303 7.62 -12.98 -24.98
CA GLU A 303 8.95 -12.40 -24.89
C GLU A 303 9.62 -12.34 -26.27
N ARG A 304 9.62 -13.44 -27.03
CA ARG A 304 10.15 -13.43 -28.41
C ARG A 304 9.42 -12.48 -29.36
N MET A 305 8.10 -12.33 -29.21
CA MET A 305 7.31 -11.40 -30.03
C MET A 305 7.58 -9.94 -29.66
N ILE A 306 7.74 -9.65 -28.37
CA ILE A 306 8.10 -8.31 -27.88
C ILE A 306 9.55 -7.98 -28.23
N SER A 307 10.43 -8.98 -28.22
CA SER A 307 11.87 -8.85 -28.51
C SER A 307 12.23 -9.04 -30.00
N GLY A 308 11.32 -9.43 -30.89
CA GLY A 308 11.66 -9.82 -32.26
C GLY A 308 10.59 -9.51 -33.33
N ASP A 309 11.06 -8.92 -34.43
CA ASP A 309 10.46 -8.77 -35.78
C ASP A 309 9.35 -7.73 -36.07
N ALA A 310 8.88 -6.92 -35.12
CA ALA A 310 7.85 -5.89 -35.39
C ALA A 310 8.32 -4.42 -35.34
N PHE A 311 9.62 -4.14 -35.40
CA PHE A 311 10.11 -2.78 -35.67
C PHE A 311 10.58 -2.67 -37.12
N PRO A 312 9.97 -1.81 -37.96
CA PRO A 312 10.52 -1.52 -39.27
C PRO A 312 11.98 -1.08 -39.13
N GLN A 313 12.89 -1.82 -39.77
CA GLN A 313 14.29 -1.45 -39.99
C GLN A 313 14.41 -0.28 -40.99
N GLU A 314 13.68 0.82 -40.75
CA GLU A 314 14.00 2.11 -41.32
C GLU A 314 14.52 3.02 -40.20
N VAL A 315 15.79 2.82 -39.86
CA VAL A 315 16.57 3.79 -39.08
C VAL A 315 16.88 4.98 -40.00
N SER A 316 15.91 5.86 -40.21
CA SER A 316 16.10 7.14 -40.91
C SER A 316 16.41 8.31 -39.94
N GLU A 317 17.09 8.01 -38.83
CA GLU A 317 17.89 8.93 -38.01
C GLU A 317 18.73 8.02 -37.08
N PRO A 318 20.01 8.29 -36.82
CA PRO A 318 20.75 7.52 -35.81
C PRO A 318 19.97 7.58 -34.48
N PHE A 319 19.56 6.42 -33.97
CA PHE A 319 18.68 6.25 -32.80
C PHE A 319 19.13 7.10 -31.60
N LEU A 320 20.45 7.20 -31.42
CA LEU A 320 21.12 7.94 -30.35
C LEU A 320 20.87 9.47 -30.43
N PRO A 321 21.23 10.21 -31.51
CA PRO A 321 20.82 11.60 -31.69
C PRO A 321 19.31 11.86 -31.57
N GLY A 322 18.47 10.92 -32.04
CA GLY A 322 17.01 11.01 -31.91
C GLY A 322 16.54 10.96 -30.44
N VAL A 323 17.07 10.04 -29.64
CA VAL A 323 16.81 9.95 -28.19
C VAL A 323 17.29 11.23 -27.49
N MET A 324 18.50 11.70 -27.79
CA MET A 324 19.08 12.89 -27.16
C MET A 324 18.31 14.17 -27.51
N LYS A 325 17.82 14.27 -28.75
CA LYS A 325 16.95 15.38 -29.19
C LYS A 325 15.58 15.34 -28.52
N ARG A 326 15.02 14.15 -28.27
CA ARG A 326 13.77 13.98 -27.51
C ARG A 326 13.94 14.40 -26.05
N LEU A 327 15.02 13.97 -25.39
CA LEU A 327 15.35 14.38 -24.02
C LEU A 327 15.58 15.90 -23.91
N ALA A 328 16.22 16.50 -24.90
CA ALA A 328 16.39 17.95 -24.96
C ALA A 328 15.05 18.69 -25.18
N ALA A 329 14.10 18.06 -25.88
CA ALA A 329 12.78 18.62 -26.18
C ALA A 329 11.74 18.40 -25.05
N SER A 330 11.90 17.37 -24.21
CA SER A 330 10.98 17.08 -23.10
C SER A 330 11.09 18.07 -21.94
N GLY A 331 12.09 18.96 -21.96
CA GLY A 331 12.25 19.99 -20.93
C GLY A 331 12.60 19.41 -19.56
N LEU A 332 13.25 18.24 -19.54
CA LEU A 332 13.68 17.57 -18.31
C LEU A 332 14.54 18.50 -17.44
N VAL A 333 14.07 18.71 -16.21
CA VAL A 333 14.77 19.54 -15.21
C VAL A 333 15.46 18.66 -14.15
N SER A 334 15.04 17.40 -14.01
CA SER A 334 15.53 16.47 -13.00
C SER A 334 16.25 15.28 -13.65
N PRO A 335 17.47 14.92 -13.21
CA PRO A 335 18.13 13.69 -13.68
C PRO A 335 17.39 12.43 -13.23
N PHE A 336 16.61 12.47 -12.14
CA PHE A 336 15.83 11.33 -11.68
C PHE A 336 14.64 11.05 -12.60
N ASP A 337 13.88 12.09 -12.98
CA ASP A 337 12.78 11.96 -13.93
C ASP A 337 13.31 11.52 -15.31
N GLY A 338 14.48 12.03 -15.72
CA GLY A 338 15.14 11.62 -16.94
C GLY A 338 15.61 10.16 -16.92
N ALA A 339 16.03 9.65 -15.76
CA ALA A 339 16.37 8.23 -15.59
C ALA A 339 15.12 7.36 -15.74
N ASP A 340 13.99 7.72 -15.14
CA ASP A 340 12.71 6.99 -15.30
C ASP A 340 12.22 7.01 -16.76
N GLU A 341 12.25 8.16 -17.44
CA GLU A 341 11.89 8.26 -18.87
C GLU A 341 12.76 7.33 -19.72
N MET A 342 14.07 7.30 -19.44
CA MET A 342 15.01 6.44 -20.16
C MET A 342 14.83 4.96 -19.83
N LEU A 343 14.57 4.59 -18.58
CA LEU A 343 14.23 3.21 -18.22
C LEU A 343 12.97 2.72 -18.94
N GLY A 344 11.96 3.60 -19.07
CA GLY A 344 10.76 3.33 -19.85
C GLY A 344 11.07 3.10 -21.34
N LEU A 345 11.97 3.90 -21.92
CA LEU A 345 12.44 3.71 -23.29
C LEU A 345 13.28 2.44 -23.46
N PHE A 346 14.07 2.07 -22.45
CA PHE A 346 14.95 0.90 -22.49
C PHE A 346 14.20 -0.42 -22.39
N ALA A 347 13.09 -0.44 -21.65
CA ALA A 347 12.18 -1.57 -21.63
C ALA A 347 11.61 -1.90 -23.03
N LEU A 348 11.68 -0.96 -23.97
CA LEU A 348 11.22 -1.10 -25.36
C LEU A 348 12.37 -1.32 -26.36
N SER A 349 13.63 -1.40 -25.91
CA SER A 349 14.82 -1.48 -26.76
C SER A 349 15.59 -2.79 -26.61
N ASP A 350 16.43 -3.13 -27.58
CA ASP A 350 17.34 -4.28 -27.50
C ASP A 350 18.36 -4.07 -26.37
N ALA A 351 18.42 -5.03 -25.44
CA ALA A 351 19.31 -5.02 -24.29
C ALA A 351 20.80 -4.92 -24.70
N GLU A 352 21.17 -5.36 -25.90
CA GLU A 352 22.56 -5.26 -26.40
C GLU A 352 22.99 -3.81 -26.71
N MET A 353 22.05 -2.90 -26.99
CA MET A 353 22.34 -1.51 -27.35
C MET A 353 22.53 -0.61 -26.12
N LEU A 354 22.06 -1.06 -24.96
CA LEU A 354 21.99 -0.27 -23.74
C LEU A 354 23.37 0.16 -23.21
N PRO A 355 24.40 -0.70 -23.16
CA PRO A 355 25.73 -0.29 -22.69
C PRO A 355 26.36 0.83 -23.55
N GLY A 356 26.18 0.76 -24.87
CA GLY A 356 26.69 1.77 -25.80
C GLY A 356 26.01 3.13 -25.61
N LEU A 357 24.69 3.13 -25.41
CA LEU A 357 23.95 4.37 -25.15
C LEU A 357 24.34 5.00 -23.81
N VAL A 358 24.46 4.21 -22.74
CA VAL A 358 24.90 4.74 -21.44
C VAL A 358 26.31 5.33 -21.54
N TRP A 359 27.22 4.70 -22.30
CA TRP A 359 28.55 5.23 -22.55
C TRP A 359 28.54 6.58 -23.28
N GLU A 360 27.72 6.72 -24.33
CA GLU A 360 27.56 7.98 -25.06
C GLU A 360 26.99 9.09 -24.17
N MET A 361 26.03 8.75 -23.29
CA MET A 361 25.47 9.71 -22.33
C MET A 361 26.50 10.15 -21.27
N LEU A 362 27.30 9.22 -20.76
CA LEU A 362 28.41 9.52 -19.84
C LEU A 362 29.50 10.38 -20.48
N SER A 363 29.65 10.30 -21.80
CA SER A 363 30.62 11.07 -22.58
C SER A 363 30.04 12.36 -23.18
N ALA A 364 28.75 12.64 -22.94
CA ALA A 364 28.07 13.80 -23.52
C ALA A 364 28.52 15.12 -22.87
N ASP A 365 28.54 16.19 -23.67
CA ASP A 365 28.91 17.53 -23.19
C ASP A 365 27.94 18.04 -22.10
N THR A 366 26.66 17.64 -22.17
CA THR A 366 25.61 18.09 -21.26
C THR A 366 25.71 17.41 -19.88
N PRO A 367 25.89 18.16 -18.78
CA PRO A 367 25.96 17.59 -17.43
C PRO A 367 24.73 16.77 -17.03
N LEU A 368 23.52 17.19 -17.43
CA LEU A 368 22.27 16.49 -17.13
C LEU A 368 22.27 15.05 -17.68
N LEU A 369 22.80 14.85 -18.89
CA LEU A 369 22.83 13.52 -19.52
C LEU A 369 23.83 12.60 -18.82
N ARG A 370 24.96 13.16 -18.38
CA ARG A 370 25.96 12.44 -17.57
C ARG A 370 25.39 12.04 -16.21
N ASP A 371 24.62 12.93 -15.58
CA ASP A 371 23.92 12.66 -14.33
C ASP A 371 22.86 11.56 -14.48
N ILE A 372 22.03 11.62 -15.53
CA ILE A 372 21.04 10.57 -15.82
C ILE A 372 21.76 9.22 -16.02
N ALA A 373 22.82 9.21 -16.81
CA ALA A 373 23.58 7.99 -17.09
C ALA A 373 24.21 7.38 -15.83
N ALA A 374 24.72 8.22 -14.93
CA ALA A 374 25.24 7.77 -13.65
C ALA A 374 24.16 7.15 -12.74
N LEU A 375 22.89 7.57 -12.84
CA LEU A 375 21.79 7.01 -12.05
C LEU A 375 21.43 5.57 -12.47
N PHE A 376 21.82 5.10 -13.65
CA PHE A 376 21.67 3.69 -14.02
C PHE A 376 22.54 2.73 -13.19
N LEU A 377 23.51 3.25 -12.42
CA LEU A 377 24.19 2.49 -11.38
C LEU A 377 23.20 1.86 -10.38
N PHE A 378 22.06 2.51 -10.15
CA PHE A 378 21.01 2.10 -9.21
C PHE A 378 19.86 1.35 -9.91
N ASN A 379 20.17 0.68 -11.04
CA ASN A 379 19.22 -0.20 -11.69
C ASN A 379 19.14 -1.55 -10.95
N GLY A 380 17.94 -2.14 -10.86
CA GLY A 380 17.74 -3.47 -10.29
C GLY A 380 18.39 -4.61 -11.09
N ASP A 381 18.72 -4.39 -12.36
CA ASP A 381 19.56 -5.29 -13.15
C ASP A 381 21.03 -5.19 -12.73
N THR A 382 21.51 -6.24 -12.07
CA THR A 382 22.87 -6.35 -11.55
C THR A 382 23.94 -6.22 -12.64
N GLU A 383 23.70 -6.72 -13.85
CA GLU A 383 24.69 -6.66 -14.93
C GLU A 383 24.79 -5.25 -15.51
N LEU A 384 23.66 -4.57 -15.68
CA LEU A 384 23.65 -3.16 -16.05
C LEU A 384 24.34 -2.32 -14.96
N SER A 385 23.96 -2.47 -13.70
CA SER A 385 24.58 -1.73 -12.57
C SER A 385 26.11 -1.89 -12.55
N ARG A 386 26.61 -3.12 -12.70
CA ARG A 386 28.05 -3.42 -12.80
C ARG A 386 28.69 -2.81 -14.05
N GLY A 387 28.02 -2.89 -15.19
CA GLY A 387 28.46 -2.28 -16.45
C GLY A 387 28.67 -0.78 -16.29
N VAL A 388 27.67 -0.08 -15.73
CA VAL A 388 27.72 1.36 -15.46
C VAL A 388 28.82 1.70 -14.45
N ALA A 389 29.00 0.90 -13.40
CA ALA A 389 30.09 1.11 -12.45
C ALA A 389 31.47 1.07 -13.13
N ARG A 390 31.71 0.12 -14.04
CA ARG A 390 32.95 0.05 -14.83
C ARG A 390 33.11 1.24 -15.78
N MET A 391 32.02 1.67 -16.42
CA MET A 391 32.04 2.85 -17.29
C MET A 391 32.39 4.11 -16.49
N LEU A 392 31.80 4.30 -15.31
CA LEU A 392 32.10 5.42 -14.41
C LEU A 392 33.56 5.43 -13.95
N ALA A 393 34.18 4.26 -13.76
CA ALA A 393 35.61 4.18 -13.47
C ALA A 393 36.50 4.56 -14.67
N ALA A 394 36.04 4.25 -15.89
CA ALA A 394 36.78 4.44 -17.13
C ALA A 394 36.67 5.84 -17.76
N VAL A 395 35.61 6.60 -17.46
CA VAL A 395 35.47 7.98 -17.95
C VAL A 395 36.55 8.90 -17.39
N GLU A 396 36.90 9.95 -18.14
CA GLU A 396 37.82 10.97 -17.65
C GLU A 396 37.28 11.62 -16.37
N GLY A 397 38.13 11.81 -15.37
CA GLY A 397 37.70 12.34 -14.07
C GLY A 397 36.99 13.69 -14.14
N GLY A 398 37.34 14.56 -15.11
CA GLY A 398 36.65 15.84 -15.36
C GLY A 398 35.27 15.69 -15.99
N GLY A 399 34.93 14.50 -16.51
CA GLY A 399 33.62 14.12 -17.00
C GLY A 399 32.62 13.82 -15.88
N ILE A 400 33.06 13.59 -14.65
CA ILE A 400 32.16 13.41 -13.50
C ILE A 400 31.69 14.77 -13.00
N THR A 401 30.37 14.95 -12.87
CA THR A 401 29.78 16.21 -12.39
C THR A 401 29.93 16.34 -10.86
N PRO A 402 29.85 17.57 -10.30
CA PRO A 402 29.85 17.77 -8.86
C PRO A 402 28.76 17.01 -8.10
N GLU A 403 27.56 16.94 -8.68
CA GLU A 403 26.39 16.24 -8.15
C GLU A 403 26.60 14.73 -8.16
N THR A 404 27.05 14.18 -9.29
CA THR A 404 27.39 12.75 -9.39
C THR A 404 28.51 12.37 -8.44
N LEU A 405 29.56 13.19 -8.29
CA LEU A 405 30.62 12.95 -7.31
C LEU A 405 30.06 12.86 -5.87
N SER A 406 29.16 13.79 -5.50
CA SER A 406 28.51 13.79 -4.18
C SER A 406 27.70 12.51 -3.95
N ARG A 407 26.88 12.11 -4.94
CA ARG A 407 26.08 10.87 -4.91
C ARG A 407 26.97 9.63 -4.77
N LEU A 408 28.05 9.51 -5.55
CA LEU A 408 28.97 8.38 -5.47
C LEU A 408 29.63 8.27 -4.08
N ILE A 409 30.04 9.39 -3.49
CA ILE A 409 30.64 9.39 -2.15
C ILE A 409 29.66 8.88 -1.09
N VAL A 410 28.39 9.28 -1.18
CA VAL A 410 27.33 8.89 -0.23
C VAL A 410 26.95 7.41 -0.40
N THR A 411 26.89 6.94 -1.64
CA THR A 411 26.31 5.64 -1.99
C THR A 411 27.34 4.52 -2.14
N ARG A 412 28.64 4.81 -2.13
CA ARG A 412 29.71 3.79 -2.28
C ARG A 412 29.59 2.59 -1.34
N ASN A 413 29.03 2.79 -0.14
CA ASN A 413 28.87 1.72 0.86
C ASN A 413 27.49 1.03 0.78
N TRP A 414 26.72 1.28 -0.28
CA TRP A 414 25.46 0.62 -0.53
C TRP A 414 25.66 -0.65 -1.36
N PHE A 415 26.75 -0.74 -2.09
CA PHE A 415 27.04 -1.84 -3.02
C PHE A 415 28.07 -2.84 -2.46
N ASP A 416 28.15 -4.00 -3.10
CA ASP A 416 29.16 -5.03 -2.85
C ASP A 416 30.58 -4.57 -3.25
N ASP A 417 31.60 -5.32 -2.81
CA ASP A 417 33.00 -4.95 -3.02
C ASP A 417 33.41 -4.73 -4.49
N PRO A 418 32.96 -5.56 -5.47
CA PRO A 418 33.29 -5.35 -6.88
C PRO A 418 32.77 -4.01 -7.44
N VAL A 419 31.51 -3.68 -7.20
CA VAL A 419 30.91 -2.43 -7.67
C VAL A 419 31.50 -1.24 -6.90
N ARG A 420 31.67 -1.38 -5.58
CA ARG A 420 32.30 -0.38 -4.72
C ARG A 420 33.71 -0.04 -5.16
N GLY A 421 34.51 -1.02 -5.58
CA GLY A 421 35.86 -0.79 -6.11
C GLY A 421 35.87 0.13 -7.33
N CYS A 422 34.94 -0.07 -8.26
CA CYS A 422 34.78 0.79 -9.44
C CYS A 422 34.32 2.21 -9.05
N ILE A 423 33.39 2.32 -8.11
CA ILE A 423 32.93 3.61 -7.57
C ILE A 423 34.09 4.36 -6.91
N ASP A 424 34.92 3.69 -6.12
CA ASP A 424 36.08 4.27 -5.45
C ASP A 424 37.13 4.79 -6.45
N GLU A 425 37.33 4.08 -7.55
CA GLU A 425 38.18 4.51 -8.65
C GLU A 425 37.62 5.76 -9.34
N ALA A 426 36.33 5.78 -9.67
CA ALA A 426 35.64 6.95 -10.24
C ALA A 426 35.76 8.19 -9.33
N ILE A 427 35.52 8.03 -8.02
CA ILE A 427 35.71 9.09 -7.02
C ILE A 427 37.17 9.58 -7.01
N GLY A 428 38.13 8.64 -7.06
CA GLY A 428 39.55 8.95 -7.12
C GLY A 428 39.93 9.76 -8.36
N ASN A 429 39.40 9.38 -9.52
CA ASN A 429 39.64 10.06 -10.80
C ASN A 429 39.04 11.47 -10.81
N ALA A 430 37.81 11.65 -10.32
CA ALA A 430 37.18 12.97 -10.17
C ALA A 430 37.98 13.90 -9.24
N ARG A 431 38.47 13.38 -8.11
CA ARG A 431 39.29 14.14 -7.16
C ARG A 431 40.63 14.56 -7.75
N LYS A 432 41.31 13.68 -8.50
CA LYS A 432 42.55 14.02 -9.23
C LYS A 432 42.33 15.13 -10.26
N ALA A 433 41.17 15.10 -10.93
CA ALA A 433 40.74 16.13 -11.86
C ALA A 433 40.23 17.42 -11.17
N ARG A 434 40.24 17.48 -9.83
CA ARG A 434 39.79 18.61 -9.00
C ARG A 434 38.32 18.99 -9.21
N VAL A 435 37.46 18.01 -9.52
CA VAL A 435 36.00 18.21 -9.54
C VAL A 435 35.53 18.61 -8.13
N ALA A 436 34.76 19.71 -8.04
CA ALA A 436 34.16 20.13 -6.78
C ALA A 436 33.10 19.12 -6.33
N CYS A 437 32.98 18.85 -5.04
CA CYS A 437 31.89 18.01 -4.52
C CYS A 437 30.68 18.89 -4.22
N ALA A 438 29.53 18.59 -4.82
CA ALA A 438 28.30 19.30 -4.52
C ALA A 438 27.92 19.15 -3.03
N HIS A 439 27.44 20.24 -2.43
CA HIS A 439 26.98 20.24 -1.05
C HIS A 439 25.64 19.48 -0.93
N MET A 440 25.56 18.55 0.02
CA MET A 440 24.31 17.89 0.36
C MET A 440 23.55 18.76 1.36
N PRO A 441 22.32 19.21 1.03
CA PRO A 441 21.54 20.03 1.94
C PRO A 441 21.23 19.25 3.22
N THR A 442 21.23 19.95 4.36
CA THR A 442 20.72 19.42 5.62
C THR A 442 19.35 20.07 5.86
N PRO A 443 18.24 19.31 5.75
CA PRO A 443 16.91 19.88 5.96
C PRO A 443 16.77 20.36 7.42
N SER A 444 16.05 21.46 7.61
CA SER A 444 15.80 22.04 8.94
C SER A 444 14.84 21.22 9.77
N GLU A 445 13.88 20.55 9.11
CA GLU A 445 12.83 19.76 9.75
C GLU A 445 12.48 18.59 8.83
N VAL A 446 12.32 17.41 9.42
CA VAL A 446 11.94 16.18 8.71
C VAL A 446 10.90 15.45 9.56
N ASP A 447 9.70 15.31 9.00
CA ASP A 447 8.66 14.46 9.59
C ASP A 447 8.84 13.04 9.04
N VAL A 448 8.87 12.04 9.92
CA VAL A 448 8.92 10.63 9.53
C VAL A 448 7.77 9.89 10.17
N LEU A 449 7.01 9.14 9.36
CA LEU A 449 6.03 8.18 9.80
C LEU A 449 6.50 6.78 9.42
N ALA A 450 6.36 5.83 10.34
CA ALA A 450 6.67 4.43 10.10
C ALA A 450 5.43 3.57 10.39
N GLY A 451 5.13 2.65 9.47
CA GLY A 451 4.11 1.62 9.65
C GLY A 451 4.61 0.43 10.49
N PRO A 452 3.69 -0.45 10.92
CA PRO A 452 4.03 -1.70 11.57
C PRO A 452 4.75 -2.63 10.59
N LEU A 453 5.48 -3.60 11.15
CA LEU A 453 6.04 -4.70 10.37
C LEU A 453 4.95 -5.76 10.17
N ASP A 454 4.69 -6.16 8.93
CA ASP A 454 3.73 -7.24 8.65
C ASP A 454 4.32 -8.64 8.91
N GLY A 455 3.50 -9.69 8.79
CA GLY A 455 3.93 -11.07 8.98
C GLY A 455 4.83 -11.61 7.86
N ALA A 456 5.01 -10.86 6.78
CA ALA A 456 5.97 -11.15 5.72
C ALA A 456 7.27 -10.35 5.88
N GLY A 457 7.37 -9.49 6.92
CA GLY A 457 8.54 -8.66 7.19
C GLY A 457 8.60 -7.37 6.37
N ASN A 458 7.50 -6.96 5.73
CA ASN A 458 7.44 -5.70 4.99
C ASN A 458 7.12 -4.53 5.93
N GLN A 459 7.72 -3.38 5.65
CA GLN A 459 7.47 -2.14 6.38
C GLN A 459 7.42 -0.95 5.43
N LEU A 460 6.48 -0.03 5.69
CA LEU A 460 6.31 1.19 4.91
C LEU A 460 6.69 2.42 5.73
N PHE A 461 7.38 3.36 5.09
CA PHE A 461 7.76 4.64 5.65
C PHE A 461 7.25 5.78 4.79
N TYR A 462 6.96 6.89 5.45
CA TYR A 462 6.68 8.17 4.83
C TYR A 462 7.58 9.21 5.45
N ALA A 463 8.15 10.09 4.64
CA ALA A 463 8.90 11.23 5.15
C ALA A 463 8.49 12.51 4.42
N VAL A 464 8.48 13.64 5.12
CA VAL A 464 8.31 14.96 4.51
C VAL A 464 9.47 15.84 4.92
N ALA A 465 10.09 16.50 3.94
CA ALA A 465 11.14 17.48 4.18
C ALA A 465 11.02 18.66 3.21
N PRO A 466 11.55 19.83 3.55
CA PRO A 466 11.67 20.95 2.61
C PRO A 466 12.47 20.57 1.36
N ASP A 467 11.96 20.91 0.18
CA ASP A 467 12.67 20.73 -1.09
C ASP A 467 12.36 21.89 -2.04
N SER A 468 13.40 22.39 -2.71
CA SER A 468 13.41 23.37 -3.82
C SER A 468 12.06 24.03 -4.18
N GLY A 469 11.60 24.99 -3.37
CA GLY A 469 10.38 25.76 -3.61
C GLY A 469 9.07 25.15 -3.08
N GLY A 470 9.15 24.22 -2.12
CA GLY A 470 8.02 23.59 -1.44
C GLY A 470 8.49 22.52 -0.45
N HIS A 471 7.77 21.39 -0.42
CA HIS A 471 8.14 20.19 0.33
C HIS A 471 8.17 18.98 -0.60
N ALA A 472 8.87 17.94 -0.18
CA ALA A 472 8.87 16.64 -0.84
C ALA A 472 8.27 15.59 0.09
N GLY A 473 7.24 14.90 -0.38
CA GLY A 473 6.68 13.71 0.26
C GLY A 473 7.36 12.47 -0.28
N CYS A 474 8.10 11.77 0.57
CA CYS A 474 8.85 10.56 0.24
C CYS A 474 8.11 9.34 0.79
N THR A 475 8.03 8.27 0.00
CA THR A 475 7.52 6.96 0.46
C THR A 475 8.59 5.90 0.25
N VAL A 476 8.80 5.02 1.22
CA VAL A 476 9.76 3.91 1.14
C VAL A 476 9.09 2.61 1.57
N SER A 477 9.13 1.61 0.71
CA SER A 477 8.71 0.25 1.00
C SER A 477 9.92 -0.66 1.17
N LEU A 478 10.02 -1.32 2.32
CA LEU A 478 11.05 -2.30 2.62
C LEU A 478 10.44 -3.69 2.61
N GLN A 479 11.13 -4.64 2.01
CA GLN A 479 10.72 -6.04 1.92
C GLN A 479 11.79 -6.94 2.52
N GLU A 480 11.37 -7.82 3.44
CA GLU A 480 12.27 -8.80 4.03
C GLU A 480 12.85 -9.73 2.96
N GLY A 481 14.17 -9.89 2.98
CA GLY A 481 14.93 -10.57 1.93
C GLY A 481 15.11 -9.70 0.68
N GLY A 482 14.09 -8.98 0.22
CA GLY A 482 14.16 -8.17 -1.01
C GLY A 482 14.94 -6.86 -0.92
N GLY A 483 15.17 -6.34 0.30
CA GLY A 483 15.83 -5.06 0.54
C GLY A 483 14.89 -3.87 0.37
N VAL A 484 15.38 -2.77 -0.22
CA VAL A 484 14.56 -1.60 -0.54
C VAL A 484 13.73 -1.89 -1.79
N ALA A 485 12.44 -2.17 -1.62
CA ALA A 485 11.56 -2.62 -2.70
C ALA A 485 11.13 -1.46 -3.60
N GLU A 486 10.76 -0.33 -3.00
CA GLU A 486 10.26 0.84 -3.73
C GLU A 486 10.59 2.13 -2.99
N CYS A 487 10.92 3.18 -3.73
CA CYS A 487 11.03 4.54 -3.25
C CYS A 487 10.34 5.48 -4.24
N THR A 488 9.56 6.42 -3.74
CA THR A 488 8.93 7.46 -4.56
C THR A 488 9.06 8.82 -3.88
N VAL A 489 9.14 9.87 -4.71
CA VAL A 489 9.19 11.26 -4.25
C VAL A 489 8.09 12.03 -4.96
N THR A 490 7.23 12.67 -4.19
CA THR A 490 6.13 13.49 -4.68
C THR A 490 6.36 14.94 -4.26
N ARG A 491 6.26 15.87 -5.21
CA ARG A 491 6.34 17.30 -4.90
C ARG A 491 5.06 17.76 -4.22
N LEU A 492 5.19 18.45 -3.09
CA LEU A 492 4.10 19.02 -2.31
C LEU A 492 4.26 20.55 -2.28
N SER A 493 3.34 21.24 -2.93
CA SER A 493 3.43 22.68 -3.19
C SER A 493 2.79 23.52 -2.09
N SER A 494 2.03 22.91 -1.18
CA SER A 494 1.36 23.60 -0.08
C SER A 494 1.37 22.78 1.22
N LEU A 495 1.21 23.45 2.37
CA LEU A 495 1.05 22.79 3.66
C LEU A 495 -0.20 21.90 3.71
N THR A 496 -1.25 22.26 2.98
CA THR A 496 -2.46 21.43 2.88
C THR A 496 -2.19 20.09 2.18
N GLU A 497 -1.31 20.08 1.18
CA GLU A 497 -0.86 18.84 0.52
C GLU A 497 0.03 18.01 1.45
N VAL A 498 0.87 18.65 2.27
CA VAL A 498 1.64 17.98 3.33
C VAL A 498 0.72 17.32 4.34
N ASP A 499 -0.26 18.04 4.87
CA ASP A 499 -1.23 17.51 5.83
C ASP A 499 -2.03 16.34 5.23
N ALA A 500 -2.44 16.46 3.97
CA ALA A 500 -3.16 15.41 3.26
C ALA A 500 -2.30 14.16 3.06
N PHE A 501 -1.02 14.33 2.70
CA PHE A 501 -0.05 13.24 2.54
C PHE A 501 0.16 12.49 3.85
N LEU A 502 0.43 13.21 4.95
CA LEU A 502 0.63 12.61 6.28
C LEU A 502 -0.66 11.96 6.83
N ALA A 503 -1.83 12.58 6.60
CA ALA A 503 -3.11 12.00 6.99
C ALA A 503 -3.40 10.70 6.21
N ALA A 504 -3.09 10.65 4.92
CA ALA A 504 -3.22 9.44 4.11
C ALA A 504 -2.31 8.31 4.61
N ALA A 505 -1.06 8.63 4.97
CA ALA A 505 -0.13 7.67 5.57
C ALA A 505 -0.66 7.05 6.87
N ARG A 506 -1.13 7.90 7.81
CA ARG A 506 -1.71 7.45 9.08
C ARG A 506 -2.95 6.56 8.90
N ASN A 507 -3.77 6.85 7.89
CA ASN A 507 -4.99 6.08 7.60
C ASN A 507 -4.75 4.77 6.85
N ARG A 508 -3.74 4.70 5.96
CA ARG A 508 -3.49 3.51 5.11
C ARG A 508 -2.72 2.39 5.80
N GLY A 509 -1.80 2.72 6.71
CA GLY A 509 -0.86 1.75 7.28
C GLY A 509 -0.77 1.74 8.79
N CYS A 510 -1.68 2.40 9.51
CA CYS A 510 -1.56 2.60 10.96
C CYS A 510 -0.18 3.18 11.36
N CYS A 511 0.38 4.03 10.50
CA CYS A 511 1.69 4.61 10.70
C CYS A 511 1.67 5.57 11.89
N ILE A 512 2.75 5.55 12.67
CA ILE A 512 2.98 6.44 13.81
C ILE A 512 4.20 7.32 13.55
N ASP A 513 4.27 8.45 14.25
CA ASP A 513 5.44 9.32 14.23
C ASP A 513 6.69 8.53 14.63
N SER A 514 7.78 8.69 13.88
CA SER A 514 9.03 7.96 14.06
C SER A 514 10.22 8.89 13.84
N SER A 515 11.43 8.37 14.02
CA SER A 515 12.66 9.15 13.90
C SER A 515 13.39 8.86 12.59
N LEU A 516 14.15 9.85 12.13
CA LEU A 516 15.08 9.68 11.00
C LEU A 516 16.16 8.62 11.31
N ASP A 517 16.54 8.47 12.58
CA ASP A 517 17.48 7.43 13.02
C ASP A 517 16.90 6.03 12.82
N TYR A 518 15.63 5.80 13.17
CA TYR A 518 14.98 4.51 12.94
C TYR A 518 14.81 4.20 11.45
N LEU A 519 14.41 5.19 10.64
CA LEU A 519 14.40 5.05 9.18
C LEU A 519 15.80 4.67 8.65
N GLY A 520 16.85 5.35 9.13
CA GLY A 520 18.23 5.09 8.73
C GLY A 520 18.71 3.68 9.11
N LEU A 521 18.36 3.20 10.31
CA LEU A 521 18.62 1.83 10.74
C LEU A 521 17.97 0.81 9.79
N ARG A 522 16.72 1.05 9.42
CA ARG A 522 15.95 0.15 8.55
C ARG A 522 16.42 0.16 7.11
N ILE A 523 16.80 1.32 6.57
CA ILE A 523 17.43 1.41 5.25
C ILE A 523 18.78 0.70 5.26
N ALA A 524 19.61 0.86 6.29
CA ALA A 524 20.91 0.17 6.38
C ALA A 524 20.77 -1.35 6.36
N GLN A 525 19.79 -1.88 7.11
CA GLN A 525 19.45 -3.30 7.09
C GLN A 525 18.94 -3.75 5.72
N ALA A 526 18.03 -2.98 5.11
CA ALA A 526 17.47 -3.32 3.80
C ALA A 526 18.53 -3.30 2.69
N LEU A 527 19.49 -2.38 2.74
CA LEU A 527 20.65 -2.36 1.83
C LEU A 527 21.53 -3.61 2.01
N ALA A 528 21.76 -4.07 3.25
CA ALA A 528 22.49 -5.32 3.49
C ALA A 528 21.76 -6.54 2.90
N GLN A 529 20.44 -6.63 3.12
CA GLN A 529 19.62 -7.71 2.54
C GLN A 529 19.62 -7.67 1.00
N GLY A 530 19.52 -6.48 0.41
CA GLY A 530 19.65 -6.31 -1.04
C GLY A 530 20.99 -6.81 -1.57
N ASN A 531 22.10 -6.46 -0.90
CA ASN A 531 23.44 -6.93 -1.27
C ASN A 531 23.58 -8.45 -1.19
N GLU A 532 23.05 -9.09 -0.15
CA GLU A 532 23.03 -10.56 -0.03
C GLU A 532 22.29 -11.23 -1.21
N GLN A 533 21.31 -10.54 -1.80
CA GLN A 533 20.58 -11.00 -2.99
C GLN A 533 21.13 -10.47 -4.32
N GLY A 534 22.22 -9.72 -4.32
CA GLY A 534 22.79 -9.08 -5.51
C GLY A 534 21.89 -8.01 -6.14
N ARG A 535 20.99 -7.41 -5.35
CA ARG A 535 20.03 -6.39 -5.79
C ARG A 535 20.49 -5.00 -5.37
N ALA A 536 20.75 -4.14 -6.35
CA ALA A 536 21.00 -2.73 -6.10
C ALA A 536 19.69 -2.01 -5.71
N PRO A 537 19.75 -1.00 -4.82
CA PRO A 537 18.59 -0.15 -4.54
C PRO A 537 18.26 0.72 -5.76
N GLY A 538 16.99 1.12 -5.90
CA GLY A 538 16.54 2.02 -6.97
C GLY A 538 17.09 3.45 -6.83
N HIS A 539 17.25 4.15 -7.96
CA HIS A 539 17.80 5.51 -8.02
C HIS A 539 17.01 6.53 -7.17
N TRP A 540 15.71 6.32 -6.96
CA TRP A 540 14.89 7.16 -6.06
C TRP A 540 15.35 7.14 -4.60
N LEU A 541 16.01 6.08 -4.13
CA LEU A 541 16.61 6.06 -2.79
C LEU A 541 17.74 7.10 -2.66
N VAL A 542 18.47 7.37 -3.75
CA VAL A 542 19.51 8.41 -3.80
C VAL A 542 18.86 9.79 -3.66
N ARG A 543 17.77 10.04 -4.40
CA ARG A 543 17.03 11.32 -4.28
C ARG A 543 16.51 11.53 -2.87
N LEU A 544 15.99 10.47 -2.26
CA LEU A 544 15.51 10.50 -0.90
C LEU A 544 16.64 10.81 0.10
N ALA A 545 17.82 10.19 -0.07
CA ALA A 545 18.99 10.51 0.73
C ALA A 545 19.41 11.99 0.59
N GLU A 546 19.33 12.56 -0.61
CA GLU A 546 19.61 14.00 -0.85
C GLU A 546 18.60 14.89 -0.11
N ILE A 547 17.30 14.61 -0.24
CA ILE A 547 16.22 15.40 0.38
C ILE A 547 16.32 15.36 1.90
N LEU A 548 16.59 14.18 2.47
CA LEU A 548 16.69 13.99 3.92
C LEU A 548 18.07 14.36 4.49
N GLY A 549 19.02 14.80 3.66
CA GLY A 549 20.39 15.10 4.09
C GLY A 549 21.14 13.88 4.66
N CYS A 550 20.77 12.68 4.25
CA CYS A 550 21.25 11.42 4.82
C CYS A 550 22.49 10.89 4.08
N SER A 551 23.67 11.27 4.57
CA SER A 551 24.95 10.86 3.99
C SER A 551 25.59 9.61 4.62
N ARG A 552 24.97 9.03 5.66
CA ARG A 552 25.58 7.99 6.50
C ARG A 552 25.01 6.59 6.31
N TRP A 553 24.05 6.42 5.42
CA TRP A 553 23.50 5.08 5.15
C TRP A 553 24.58 4.19 4.53
N LYS A 554 24.68 2.99 5.06
CA LYS A 554 25.61 1.95 4.64
C LYS A 554 24.87 0.62 4.72
N ALA A 555 25.20 -0.31 3.84
CA ALA A 555 24.73 -1.68 3.97
C ALA A 555 25.31 -2.29 5.26
N ALA A 556 24.47 -2.44 6.28
CA ALA A 556 24.83 -3.03 7.56
C ALA A 556 23.70 -3.94 8.04
N PRO A 557 23.95 -5.23 8.26
CA PRO A 557 22.93 -6.12 8.79
C PRO A 557 22.53 -5.68 10.20
N LEU A 558 21.28 -5.92 10.56
CA LEU A 558 20.79 -5.73 11.92
C LEU A 558 21.12 -6.97 12.75
N ASP A 559 21.84 -6.78 13.85
CA ASP A 559 22.01 -7.82 14.86
C ASP A 559 20.91 -7.69 15.92
N ALA A 560 19.80 -8.39 15.70
CA ALA A 560 18.65 -8.29 16.58
C ALA A 560 18.92 -8.79 18.02
N ARG A 561 19.89 -9.69 18.24
CA ARG A 561 20.28 -10.11 19.60
C ARG A 561 20.99 -8.99 20.33
N ARG A 562 21.92 -8.31 19.65
CA ARG A 562 22.61 -7.15 20.21
C ARG A 562 21.65 -5.99 20.52
N GLU A 563 20.67 -5.75 19.65
CA GLU A 563 19.64 -4.73 19.92
C GLU A 563 18.77 -5.09 21.12
N LEU A 564 18.45 -6.38 21.30
CA LEU A 564 17.74 -6.87 22.47
C LEU A 564 18.58 -6.67 23.75
N GLU A 565 19.88 -6.96 23.72
CA GLU A 565 20.80 -6.69 24.83
C GLU A 565 20.87 -5.20 25.18
N ALA A 566 20.95 -4.32 24.17
CA ALA A 566 20.96 -2.88 24.38
C ALA A 566 19.64 -2.36 25.00
N MET A 567 18.50 -2.92 24.60
CA MET A 567 17.21 -2.63 25.24
C MET A 567 17.16 -3.06 26.70
N LEU A 568 17.75 -4.21 27.04
CA LEU A 568 17.85 -4.70 28.41
C LEU A 568 18.69 -3.76 29.27
N GLU A 569 19.87 -3.36 28.79
CA GLU A 569 20.76 -2.41 29.48
C GLU A 569 20.03 -1.09 29.74
N GLU A 570 19.35 -0.54 28.74
CA GLU A 570 18.57 0.69 28.90
C GLU A 570 17.44 0.56 29.92
N MET A 571 16.71 -0.56 29.92
CA MET A 571 15.65 -0.82 30.91
C MET A 571 16.23 -0.97 32.31
N ALA A 572 17.36 -1.67 32.46
CA ALA A 572 18.02 -1.86 33.75
C ALA A 572 18.48 -0.53 34.36
N GLU A 573 18.97 0.39 33.53
CA GLU A 573 19.41 1.71 33.96
C GLU A 573 18.25 2.65 34.28
N ASN A 574 17.23 2.72 33.42
CA ASN A 574 16.20 3.77 33.49
C ASN A 574 14.92 3.32 34.18
N THR A 575 14.54 2.04 34.05
CA THR A 575 13.24 1.51 34.49
C THR A 575 13.32 0.04 34.95
N PRO A 576 14.13 -0.27 35.98
CA PRO A 576 14.42 -1.66 36.38
C PRO A 576 13.18 -2.45 36.83
N LEU A 577 12.13 -1.78 37.30
CA LEU A 577 10.84 -2.41 37.65
C LEU A 577 10.19 -3.11 36.46
N LEU A 578 10.45 -2.66 35.22
CA LEU A 578 9.93 -3.28 34.01
C LEU A 578 10.65 -4.60 33.65
N LEU A 579 11.69 -4.99 34.39
CA LEU A 579 12.39 -6.26 34.24
C LEU A 579 11.95 -7.33 35.25
N GLU A 580 10.99 -7.02 36.13
CA GLU A 580 10.49 -7.99 37.08
C GLU A 580 9.74 -9.14 36.36
N PRO A 581 9.79 -10.38 36.90
CA PRO A 581 9.11 -11.53 36.30
C PRO A 581 7.60 -11.32 36.08
N ALA A 582 6.96 -10.49 36.92
CA ALA A 582 5.54 -10.16 36.78
C ALA A 582 5.25 -9.40 35.48
N GLU A 583 6.12 -8.48 35.07
CA GLU A 583 5.99 -7.72 33.82
C GLU A 583 6.23 -8.60 32.60
N GLN A 584 7.18 -9.53 32.70
CA GLN A 584 7.43 -10.54 31.66
C GLN A 584 6.19 -11.43 31.46
N ILE A 585 5.63 -11.97 32.54
CA ILE A 585 4.42 -12.81 32.50
C ILE A 585 3.24 -12.02 31.92
N ALA A 586 2.99 -10.80 32.41
CA ALA A 586 1.91 -9.96 31.92
C ALA A 586 2.05 -9.64 30.43
N SER A 587 3.28 -9.38 29.96
CA SER A 587 3.56 -9.12 28.54
C SER A 587 3.31 -10.36 27.68
N LEU A 588 3.72 -11.54 28.15
CA LEU A 588 3.47 -12.81 27.46
C LEU A 588 1.97 -13.11 27.37
N GLU A 589 1.23 -12.98 28.47
CA GLU A 589 -0.22 -13.19 28.49
C GLU A 589 -0.95 -12.24 27.54
N GLU A 590 -0.62 -10.95 27.58
CA GLU A 590 -1.20 -9.94 26.68
C GLU A 590 -0.89 -10.24 25.21
N SER A 591 0.30 -10.77 24.91
CA SER A 591 0.74 -11.06 23.54
C SER A 591 -0.16 -12.04 22.80
N GLY A 592 -0.88 -12.90 23.50
CA GLY A 592 -1.86 -13.81 22.89
C GLY A 592 -3.03 -13.09 22.21
N GLU A 593 -3.31 -11.87 22.67
CA GLU A 593 -4.40 -11.02 22.20
C GLU A 593 -3.94 -10.04 21.11
N TRP A 594 -2.64 -9.92 20.88
CA TRP A 594 -2.09 -8.90 19.98
C TRP A 594 -2.54 -9.03 18.53
N CYS A 595 -2.70 -10.26 18.01
CA CYS A 595 -3.26 -10.50 16.67
C CYS A 595 -4.72 -10.03 16.50
N ARG A 596 -5.40 -9.59 17.57
CA ARG A 596 -6.71 -8.91 17.48
C ARG A 596 -6.55 -7.42 17.16
N TYR A 597 -5.40 -6.81 17.45
CA TYR A 597 -5.05 -5.47 17.01
C TYR A 597 -4.62 -5.52 15.54
N ARG A 598 -5.60 -5.49 14.63
CA ARG A 598 -5.36 -5.53 13.17
C ARG A 598 -4.35 -4.47 12.71
N ALA A 599 -4.35 -3.31 13.36
CA ALA A 599 -3.44 -2.22 13.10
C ALA A 599 -1.95 -2.58 13.27
N LEU A 600 -1.60 -3.49 14.18
CA LEU A 600 -0.20 -3.82 14.52
C LEU A 600 0.18 -5.24 14.08
N PHE A 601 -0.77 -6.17 14.15
CA PHE A 601 -0.53 -7.60 13.94
C PHE A 601 -1.53 -8.23 12.96
N GLY A 602 -2.34 -7.44 12.26
CA GLY A 602 -3.34 -7.96 11.31
C GLY A 602 -2.73 -8.76 10.15
N GLY A 603 -1.48 -8.47 9.80
CA GLY A 603 -0.71 -9.19 8.79
C GLY A 603 0.08 -10.38 9.32
N TRP A 604 0.10 -10.66 10.64
CA TRP A 604 0.93 -11.72 11.22
C TRP A 604 0.29 -13.10 11.04
N LYS A 605 0.64 -13.74 9.93
CA LYS A 605 0.24 -15.09 9.56
C LYS A 605 1.27 -15.68 8.60
N GLU A 606 1.35 -16.99 8.59
CA GLU A 606 2.16 -17.73 7.63
C GLU A 606 1.30 -18.22 6.47
N GLU A 607 1.90 -18.27 5.28
CA GLU A 607 1.23 -18.73 4.07
C GLU A 607 2.12 -19.64 3.22
N GLY A 608 1.53 -20.29 2.21
CA GLY A 608 2.23 -21.14 1.27
C GLY A 608 2.12 -22.65 1.53
N SER A 609 2.85 -23.42 0.72
CA SER A 609 2.70 -24.89 0.62
C SER A 609 3.06 -25.64 1.90
N ALA A 610 3.95 -25.09 2.73
CA ALA A 610 4.28 -25.66 4.03
C ALA A 610 3.07 -25.70 4.98
N VAL A 611 2.28 -24.60 5.02
CA VAL A 611 1.03 -24.54 5.79
C VAL A 611 0.06 -25.59 5.29
N THR A 612 -0.17 -25.66 3.96
CA THR A 612 -1.07 -26.64 3.35
C THR A 612 -0.67 -28.07 3.73
N ARG A 613 0.61 -28.43 3.61
CA ARG A 613 1.08 -29.79 3.95
C ARG A 613 0.85 -30.12 5.42
N LEU A 614 1.10 -29.19 6.34
CA LEU A 614 0.94 -29.43 7.78
C LEU A 614 -0.53 -29.57 8.17
N VAL A 615 -1.41 -28.74 7.59
CA VAL A 615 -2.85 -28.78 7.85
C VAL A 615 -3.50 -30.02 7.23
N VAL A 616 -3.16 -30.37 5.97
CA VAL A 616 -3.69 -31.58 5.29
C VAL A 616 -3.11 -32.86 5.91
N GLY A 617 -1.80 -32.88 6.20
CA GLY A 617 -1.12 -34.00 6.84
C GLY A 617 -1.56 -34.27 8.27
N ALA A 618 -2.42 -33.42 8.85
CA ALA A 618 -3.09 -33.72 10.11
C ALA A 618 -4.22 -34.77 9.94
N GLY A 619 -4.57 -35.13 8.71
CA GLY A 619 -5.48 -36.23 8.39
C GLY A 619 -6.93 -35.79 8.17
N PRO A 620 -7.75 -36.62 7.49
CA PRO A 620 -9.15 -36.32 7.22
C PRO A 620 -9.92 -36.19 8.55
N GLY A 621 -10.47 -34.99 8.79
CA GLY A 621 -11.15 -34.63 10.04
C GLY A 621 -10.37 -33.69 10.97
N SER A 622 -9.09 -33.40 10.70
CA SER A 622 -8.27 -32.53 11.57
C SER A 622 -8.68 -31.06 11.62
N ILE A 623 -9.52 -30.60 10.70
CA ILE A 623 -10.21 -29.30 10.83
C ILE A 623 -11.10 -29.26 12.10
N LYS A 624 -11.55 -30.43 12.61
CA LYS A 624 -12.27 -30.54 13.88
C LYS A 624 -11.34 -30.52 15.11
N ASN A 625 -10.05 -30.84 14.96
CA ASN A 625 -9.06 -30.81 16.04
C ASN A 625 -8.10 -29.63 15.86
N VAL A 626 -8.67 -28.43 15.94
CA VAL A 626 -7.98 -27.14 15.78
C VAL A 626 -6.73 -27.03 16.67
N THR A 627 -6.79 -27.54 17.90
CA THR A 627 -5.67 -27.50 18.85
C THR A 627 -4.46 -28.28 18.35
N ALA A 628 -4.65 -29.53 17.90
CA ALA A 628 -3.54 -30.34 17.39
C ALA A 628 -2.89 -29.74 16.13
N VAL A 629 -3.68 -29.06 15.29
CA VAL A 629 -3.15 -28.36 14.11
C VAL A 629 -2.34 -27.13 14.52
N ILE A 630 -2.82 -26.35 15.50
CA ILE A 630 -2.08 -25.20 16.04
C ILE A 630 -0.75 -25.64 16.65
N GLU A 631 -0.75 -26.66 17.50
CA GLU A 631 0.49 -27.20 18.11
C GLU A 631 1.48 -27.64 17.03
N ARG A 632 0.99 -28.34 15.98
CA ARG A 632 1.83 -28.74 14.87
C ARG A 632 2.41 -27.55 14.09
N LEU A 633 1.63 -26.50 13.87
CA LEU A 633 2.11 -25.27 13.23
C LEU A 633 3.18 -24.60 14.10
N CYS A 634 2.99 -24.52 15.42
CA CYS A 634 4.02 -24.02 16.33
C CYS A 634 5.30 -24.87 16.26
N ASP A 635 5.19 -26.18 16.46
CA ASP A 635 6.33 -27.09 16.63
C ASP A 635 7.10 -27.34 15.31
N GLN A 636 6.44 -27.26 14.14
CA GLN A 636 7.08 -27.62 12.86
C GLN A 636 7.27 -26.43 11.91
N LEU A 637 6.39 -25.43 11.91
CA LEU A 637 6.49 -24.29 11.00
C LEU A 637 7.13 -23.09 11.67
N LEU A 638 6.57 -22.64 12.79
CA LEU A 638 7.05 -21.44 13.47
C LEU A 638 8.43 -21.68 14.11
N GLU A 639 8.70 -22.89 14.60
CA GLU A 639 9.99 -23.24 15.19
C GLU A 639 11.14 -23.11 14.17
N GLN A 640 10.90 -23.50 12.91
CA GLN A 640 11.86 -23.29 11.81
C GLN A 640 12.11 -21.81 11.51
N LYS A 641 11.16 -20.95 11.87
CA LYS A 641 11.20 -19.50 11.68
C LYS A 641 11.46 -18.72 12.97
N ARG A 642 11.87 -19.39 14.06
CA ARG A 642 12.06 -18.75 15.37
C ARG A 642 12.95 -17.51 15.28
N GLN A 643 14.09 -17.60 14.60
CA GLN A 643 15.01 -16.48 14.44
C GLN A 643 14.35 -15.32 13.68
N THR A 644 13.70 -15.59 12.56
CA THR A 644 12.95 -14.58 11.79
C THR A 644 11.85 -13.90 12.60
N LEU A 645 11.09 -14.68 13.38
CA LEU A 645 10.05 -14.13 14.27
C LEU A 645 10.66 -13.25 15.36
N MET A 646 11.79 -13.67 15.94
CA MET A 646 12.52 -12.88 16.92
C MET A 646 13.03 -11.57 16.31
N ASP A 647 13.64 -11.61 15.12
CA ASP A 647 14.15 -10.43 14.41
C ASP A 647 13.02 -9.41 14.17
N ARG A 648 11.86 -9.90 13.72
CA ARG A 648 10.65 -9.08 13.49
C ARG A 648 10.12 -8.44 14.77
N LEU A 649 10.15 -9.16 15.90
CA LEU A 649 9.73 -8.61 17.19
C LEU A 649 10.68 -7.55 17.71
N VAL A 650 11.99 -7.75 17.57
CA VAL A 650 13.00 -6.74 17.91
C VAL A 650 12.80 -5.48 17.06
N LEU A 651 12.55 -5.64 15.76
CA LEU A 651 12.22 -4.54 14.86
C LEU A 651 10.94 -3.79 15.27
N GLN A 652 9.88 -4.52 15.62
CA GLN A 652 8.66 -3.89 16.15
C GLN A 652 8.93 -3.14 17.46
N ALA A 653 9.78 -3.68 18.35
CA ALA A 653 10.15 -3.00 19.59
C ALA A 653 10.93 -1.70 19.31
N LEU A 654 11.90 -1.74 18.38
CA LEU A 654 12.64 -0.55 17.94
C LEU A 654 11.72 0.50 17.31
N TRP A 655 10.76 0.07 16.48
CA TRP A 655 9.75 0.94 15.88
C TRP A 655 8.91 1.64 16.95
N LEU A 656 8.36 0.89 17.90
CA LEU A 656 7.58 1.46 19.01
C LEU A 656 8.43 2.41 19.86
N LYS A 657 9.69 2.05 20.14
CA LYS A 657 10.64 2.88 20.87
C LYS A 657 10.97 4.18 20.16
N SER A 658 10.95 4.20 18.82
CA SER A 658 11.18 5.40 18.01
C SER A 658 10.05 6.44 18.09
N SER A 659 8.89 6.06 18.63
CA SER A 659 7.69 6.90 18.67
C SER A 659 7.31 7.32 20.09
N PRO A 660 7.08 8.62 20.35
CA PRO A 660 6.52 9.05 21.63
C PRO A 660 5.04 8.69 21.80
N GLN A 661 4.34 8.39 20.69
CA GLN A 661 2.90 8.10 20.67
C GLN A 661 2.62 6.61 20.39
N ALA A 662 3.56 5.73 20.77
CA ALA A 662 3.42 4.30 20.55
C ALA A 662 2.12 3.74 21.18
N PRO A 663 1.32 2.96 20.45
CA PRO A 663 0.04 2.44 20.93
C PRO A 663 0.20 1.39 22.03
N ILE A 664 1.37 0.77 22.12
CA ILE A 664 1.77 -0.16 23.17
C ILE A 664 3.20 0.16 23.60
N ALA A 665 3.50 -0.07 24.88
CA ALA A 665 4.84 0.13 25.42
C ALA A 665 5.82 -0.86 24.77
N TRP A 666 6.94 -0.36 24.25
CA TRP A 666 7.93 -1.19 23.55
C TRP A 666 8.54 -2.27 24.45
N GLN A 667 8.60 -2.03 25.77
CA GLN A 667 9.08 -2.98 26.77
C GLN A 667 8.26 -4.27 26.80
N ARG A 668 6.96 -4.19 26.48
CA ARG A 668 6.12 -5.38 26.35
C ARG A 668 6.57 -6.23 25.15
N MET A 669 6.91 -5.58 24.04
CA MET A 669 7.44 -6.26 22.86
C MET A 669 8.81 -6.89 23.13
N TYR A 670 9.66 -6.20 23.91
CA TYR A 670 10.95 -6.71 24.36
C TYR A 670 10.80 -8.06 25.10
N HIS A 671 9.90 -8.17 26.09
CA HIS A 671 9.70 -9.40 26.85
C HIS A 671 9.30 -10.59 25.98
N VAL A 672 8.44 -10.35 24.97
CA VAL A 672 8.03 -11.39 24.02
C VAL A 672 9.17 -11.76 23.08
N ALA A 673 9.95 -10.79 22.61
CA ALA A 673 11.15 -11.03 21.80
C ALA A 673 12.19 -11.84 22.58
N GLN A 674 12.38 -11.55 23.87
CA GLN A 674 13.27 -12.30 24.76
C GLN A 674 12.83 -13.75 24.93
N ALA A 675 11.53 -13.99 25.17
CA ALA A 675 11.00 -15.36 25.24
C ALA A 675 11.13 -16.10 23.89
N MET A 676 10.93 -15.41 22.76
CA MET A 676 11.13 -15.96 21.42
C MET A 676 12.59 -16.36 21.17
N ALA A 677 13.54 -15.58 21.68
CA ALA A 677 14.98 -15.80 21.56
C ALA A 677 15.48 -16.98 22.42
N ASP A 678 14.76 -17.37 23.47
CA ASP A 678 15.11 -18.46 24.36
C ASP A 678 14.71 -19.83 23.76
N PRO A 679 15.68 -20.67 23.36
CA PRO A 679 15.39 -21.97 22.76
C PRO A 679 14.85 -22.99 23.77
N SER A 680 14.91 -22.72 25.08
CA SER A 680 14.35 -23.60 26.12
C SER A 680 12.83 -23.48 26.24
N ILE A 681 12.25 -22.38 25.75
CA ILE A 681 10.81 -22.14 25.75
C ILE A 681 10.23 -22.60 24.41
N ALA A 682 9.34 -23.59 24.43
CA ALA A 682 8.69 -24.06 23.22
C ALA A 682 7.75 -22.97 22.65
N LEU A 683 7.70 -22.78 21.32
CA LEU A 683 6.85 -21.72 20.74
C LEU A 683 5.35 -21.89 21.05
N LYS A 684 4.88 -23.10 21.30
CA LYS A 684 3.50 -23.34 21.75
C LYS A 684 3.19 -22.81 23.15
N GLU A 685 4.22 -22.51 23.95
CA GLU A 685 4.09 -21.90 25.28
C GLU A 685 4.09 -20.37 25.21
N ILE A 686 4.48 -19.79 24.07
CA ILE A 686 4.47 -18.33 23.84
C ILE A 686 3.11 -17.94 23.25
N PRO A 687 2.27 -17.17 23.97
CA PRO A 687 0.90 -16.90 23.53
C PRO A 687 0.80 -16.20 22.16
N LEU A 688 1.74 -15.32 21.82
CA LEU A 688 1.82 -14.71 20.50
C LEU A 688 2.01 -15.74 19.38
N ALA A 689 2.94 -16.69 19.52
CA ALA A 689 3.19 -17.69 18.49
C ALA A 689 1.96 -18.60 18.29
N VAL A 690 1.27 -18.95 19.37
CA VAL A 690 -0.03 -19.64 19.30
C VAL A 690 -1.07 -18.79 18.56
N SER A 691 -1.10 -17.48 18.78
CA SER A 691 -2.00 -16.55 18.10
C SER A 691 -1.70 -16.45 16.60
N VAL A 692 -0.42 -16.36 16.21
CA VAL A 692 0.02 -16.38 14.80
C VAL A 692 -0.35 -17.71 14.13
N ALA A 693 -0.16 -18.85 14.79
CA ALA A 693 -0.59 -20.15 14.29
C ALA A 693 -2.11 -20.22 14.10
N LYS A 694 -2.91 -19.65 15.01
CA LYS A 694 -4.37 -19.52 14.87
C LYS A 694 -4.75 -18.67 13.65
N GLN A 695 -4.09 -17.54 13.42
CA GLN A 695 -4.36 -16.68 12.25
C GLN A 695 -3.96 -17.37 10.94
N THR A 696 -2.83 -18.08 10.94
CA THR A 696 -2.37 -18.91 9.83
C THR A 696 -3.43 -19.95 9.43
N LEU A 697 -3.97 -20.68 10.40
CA LEU A 697 -5.03 -21.66 10.16
C LEU A 697 -6.32 -21.01 9.65
N LYS A 698 -6.75 -19.88 10.24
CA LYS A 698 -7.93 -19.14 9.77
C LYS A 698 -7.78 -18.66 8.33
N ALA A 699 -6.61 -18.12 7.97
CA ALA A 699 -6.31 -17.68 6.62
C ALA A 699 -6.29 -18.85 5.62
N TYR A 700 -5.80 -20.01 6.03
CA TYR A 700 -5.90 -21.24 5.23
C TYR A 700 -7.37 -21.63 4.99
N GLN A 701 -8.19 -21.69 6.05
CA GLN A 701 -9.61 -22.08 5.98
C GLN A 701 -10.45 -21.13 5.12
N ALA A 702 -10.23 -19.83 5.22
CA ALA A 702 -10.91 -18.83 4.39
C ALA A 702 -10.62 -19.04 2.90
N ARG A 703 -9.37 -19.36 2.55
CA ARG A 703 -8.96 -19.65 1.17
C ARG A 703 -9.57 -20.95 0.63
N THR A 704 -9.67 -21.99 1.44
CA THR A 704 -10.30 -23.26 1.00
C THR A 704 -11.81 -23.11 0.85
N ALA A 705 -12.48 -22.41 1.76
CA ALA A 705 -13.93 -22.17 1.66
C ALA A 705 -14.31 -21.35 0.41
N SER A 706 -13.46 -20.40 0.01
CA SER A 706 -13.64 -19.64 -1.24
C SER A 706 -13.46 -20.50 -2.50
N ARG A 707 -12.79 -21.64 -2.43
CA ARG A 707 -12.61 -22.57 -3.57
C ARG A 707 -13.76 -23.58 -3.65
N ASP A 708 -14.17 -24.14 -2.52
CA ASP A 708 -15.26 -25.12 -2.48
C ASP A 708 -16.63 -24.49 -2.82
N GLY A 709 -16.82 -23.20 -2.52
CA GLY A 709 -18.02 -22.44 -2.93
C GLY A 709 -18.12 -22.15 -4.43
N ALA A 710 -17.04 -22.32 -5.20
CA ALA A 710 -17.03 -22.16 -6.65
C ALA A 710 -17.24 -23.48 -7.42
N GLU A 711 -17.11 -24.63 -6.75
CA GLU A 711 -17.33 -25.97 -7.33
C GLU A 711 -18.70 -26.59 -6.93
N GLY A 712 -19.52 -25.84 -6.19
CA GLY A 712 -20.77 -26.32 -5.57
C GLY A 712 -22.07 -26.01 -6.30
N ASP A 713 -22.04 -25.74 -7.61
CA ASP A 713 -23.27 -25.64 -8.43
C ASP A 713 -23.45 -26.98 -9.19
N PRO A 714 -24.33 -27.89 -8.72
CA PRO A 714 -24.59 -29.13 -9.44
C PRO A 714 -25.39 -28.82 -10.71
N ALA A 715 -24.96 -29.45 -11.81
CA ALA A 715 -25.55 -29.43 -13.14
C ALA A 715 -27.07 -29.64 -13.19
#